data_AF-A0A968XP93-F1
#
_entry.id   AF-A0A968XP93-F1
#
_cell.length_a   1.000
_cell.length_b   1.000
_cell.length_c   1.000
_cell.angle_alpha   90.00
_cell.angle_beta   90.00
_cell.angle_gamma   90.00
#
_symmetry.space_group_name_H-M   'P 1'
#
loop_
_entity.id
_entity.type
_entity.pdbx_description
1 polymer ?
#
loop_
_entity_poly.entity_id
_entity_poly.type
_entity_poly.pdbx_seq_one_letter_code
_entity_poly.pdbx_strand_id
1 'polypeptide(L)'
;MVPIRLKTASCIECHRVKLQAGPHFVLSRPPTRGDSTHDTQVEQVFRFKKGQVYPVTIGGAVTELGSTNALYTALVEPGTNGVPPGYILEDPDEILGYERPAFGVANKEATLIVPDLRLAVDANRDGSVTFDPADRTTAAKPFRFWVNEDTDLPSGGNPETVGGTPDGTDNTINSPRDLEDFTRLRLKVRVPGRMDSLRFGPLTVEMRFAEATGAPALRVFRAADNAEGTGFLYDPHAASLQLSFAGTAIGGAGVSPMALSPAEFQGLGDDDEVVLNLLVEGVSAGRGKLLVALKQGGAVLAESPGVWIELLPVVQMYQEAGVPFTVPPDEQPHSITFVHGWHMSPDGSRNYAETMFKRLWHRGFRGRFLYFRWDTGFSSTFNNVPLVGEAVSAYLANFNGSERIAWNSGRQLREAMNEIPSSYSRNLAAHSMGNIVAGAALLAGLNVDNYVLMQGAVPASCYDPSEERRQAPYPRDYAGISIDLFDKPTPDDDPVPETRALAYRGRLSSAQIEQANLVNFFLPGDAATVRAWEFNNDQFKPAGQYAYSRGAPVGDGGIQRGLWWNNGMARFDTFRSLTDPYEAMPLACKSWSKTVGGDRETDGTIDSSEDLESIQYSLPGDVLGFRDDHSAQFKRNIQVLKPFYDELLRVFEVPRITQ
;
A
#
# COMPACT_ATOMS: atom_id res chain seq x y z
N MET A 1 -31.78 4.06 9.59
CA MET A 1 -33.05 4.73 9.95
C MET A 1 -32.74 6.10 10.54
N VAL A 2 -33.66 7.06 10.45
CA VAL A 2 -33.56 8.40 11.03
C VAL A 2 -34.65 8.56 12.10
N PRO A 3 -34.33 8.96 13.33
CA PRO A 3 -35.33 9.25 14.36
C PRO A 3 -35.97 10.62 14.11
N ILE A 4 -37.29 10.66 13.96
CA ILE A 4 -38.06 11.88 13.70
C ILE A 4 -39.23 11.94 14.69
N ARG A 5 -39.39 13.09 15.35
CA ARG A 5 -40.48 13.36 16.29
C ARG A 5 -41.66 13.93 15.54
N LEU A 6 -42.81 13.28 15.65
CA LEU A 6 -44.10 13.85 15.23
C LEU A 6 -44.80 14.40 16.47
N LYS A 7 -45.29 15.63 16.40
CA LYS A 7 -45.99 16.30 17.49
C LYS A 7 -47.28 16.93 16.97
N THR A 8 -48.38 16.69 17.67
CA THR A 8 -49.68 17.27 17.29
C THR A 8 -50.52 17.69 18.50
N ALA A 9 -51.34 18.73 18.32
CA ALA A 9 -52.28 19.22 19.31
C ALA A 9 -53.47 19.96 18.67
N SER A 10 -54.52 20.24 19.44
CA SER A 10 -55.80 20.84 19.01
C SER A 10 -56.41 21.76 20.09
N CYS A 11 -57.03 22.89 19.73
CA CYS A 11 -57.51 23.90 20.70
C CYS A 11 -59.03 24.03 20.93
N ILE A 12 -59.90 23.33 20.18
CA ILE A 12 -61.36 23.56 20.29
C ILE A 12 -62.13 22.24 20.42
N GLU A 13 -63.16 22.30 21.27
CA GLU A 13 -64.09 21.24 21.65
C GLU A 13 -64.39 20.29 20.48
N CYS A 14 -64.17 18.98 20.72
CA CYS A 14 -64.58 17.82 19.91
C CYS A 14 -63.65 17.31 18.79
N HIS A 15 -62.44 17.85 18.55
CA HIS A 15 -61.68 17.46 17.34
C HIS A 15 -60.25 16.97 17.59
N ARG A 16 -60.06 15.65 17.49
CA ARG A 16 -58.73 15.03 17.48
C ARG A 16 -58.05 15.29 16.14
N VAL A 17 -56.78 15.70 16.19
CA VAL A 17 -55.92 15.89 15.02
C VAL A 17 -55.03 14.68 14.88
N LYS A 18 -55.03 14.07 13.70
CA LYS A 18 -54.08 13.03 13.31
C LYS A 18 -53.00 13.66 12.43
N LEU A 19 -51.76 13.72 12.92
CA LEU A 19 -50.61 13.99 12.07
C LEU A 19 -50.07 12.64 11.60
N GLN A 20 -50.14 12.38 10.29
CA GLN A 20 -49.66 11.15 9.67
C GLN A 20 -48.47 11.45 8.76
N ALA A 21 -47.41 10.64 8.85
CA ALA A 21 -46.26 10.65 7.95
C ALA A 21 -46.01 9.21 7.46
N GLY A 22 -46.49 8.90 6.25
CA GLY A 22 -46.52 7.54 5.70
C GLY A 22 -47.24 6.55 6.63
N PRO A 23 -46.59 5.47 7.10
CA PRO A 23 -47.19 4.48 8.00
C PRO A 23 -47.25 4.93 9.47
N HIS A 24 -46.58 6.04 9.83
CA HIS A 24 -46.50 6.51 11.20
C HIS A 24 -47.51 7.63 11.46
N PHE A 25 -48.11 7.68 12.64
CA PHE A 25 -49.00 8.77 13.01
C PHE A 25 -48.99 9.03 14.51
N VAL A 26 -49.30 10.28 14.88
CA VAL A 26 -49.69 10.68 16.24
C VAL A 26 -51.09 11.25 16.20
N LEU A 27 -51.83 11.08 17.29
CA LEU A 27 -53.21 11.51 17.40
C LEU A 27 -53.35 12.31 18.70
N SER A 28 -53.81 13.56 18.59
CA SER A 28 -53.95 14.43 19.76
C SER A 28 -54.92 13.83 20.80
N ARG A 29 -54.76 14.28 22.05
CA ARG A 29 -55.72 13.95 23.11
C ARG A 29 -57.06 14.64 22.80
N PRO A 30 -58.19 14.05 23.22
CA PRO A 30 -59.48 14.72 23.11
C PRO A 30 -59.45 16.02 23.94
N PRO A 31 -59.74 17.19 23.36
CA PRO A 31 -59.84 18.44 24.11
C PRO A 31 -61.05 18.44 25.05
N THR A 32 -60.86 18.92 26.27
CA THR A 32 -61.94 19.33 27.19
C THR A 32 -62.26 20.83 27.07
N ARG A 33 -63.45 21.23 27.51
CA ARG A 33 -63.91 22.62 27.46
C ARG A 33 -62.97 23.54 28.25
N GLY A 34 -62.28 24.44 27.55
CA GLY A 34 -61.31 25.37 28.15
C GLY A 34 -59.83 25.00 27.94
N ASP A 35 -59.56 23.84 27.31
CA ASP A 35 -58.19 23.42 26.98
C ASP A 35 -57.55 24.34 25.93
N SER A 36 -56.28 24.65 26.13
CA SER A 36 -55.42 25.27 25.13
C SER A 36 -54.84 24.23 24.16
N THR A 37 -54.17 24.68 23.07
CA THR A 37 -53.37 23.79 22.22
C THR A 37 -52.31 23.02 23.00
N HIS A 38 -51.83 23.52 24.14
CA HIS A 38 -50.81 22.82 24.93
C HIS A 38 -51.38 21.61 25.69
N ASP A 39 -52.64 21.64 26.08
CA ASP A 39 -53.24 20.63 26.98
C ASP A 39 -53.54 19.31 26.25
N THR A 40 -53.65 19.35 24.92
CA THR A 40 -53.95 18.17 24.08
C THR A 40 -52.73 17.57 23.38
N GLN A 41 -51.54 18.12 23.63
CA GLN A 41 -50.31 17.76 22.93
C GLN A 41 -49.96 16.27 23.09
N VAL A 42 -49.65 15.63 21.97
CA VAL A 42 -49.05 14.30 21.89
C VAL A 42 -47.83 14.37 21.00
N GLU A 43 -46.74 13.74 21.42
CA GLU A 43 -45.54 13.59 20.62
C GLU A 43 -44.98 12.17 20.71
N GLN A 44 -44.38 11.70 19.62
CA GLN A 44 -43.73 10.40 19.56
C GLN A 44 -42.59 10.42 18.54
N VAL A 45 -41.50 9.71 18.86
CA VAL A 45 -40.38 9.52 17.95
C VAL A 45 -40.55 8.21 17.19
N PHE A 46 -40.53 8.30 15.86
CA PHE A 46 -40.53 7.15 14.95
C PHE A 46 -39.19 7.04 14.23
N ARG A 47 -38.93 5.87 13.67
CA ARG A 47 -37.74 5.60 12.87
C ARG A 47 -38.13 5.49 11.41
N PHE A 48 -37.66 6.40 10.58
CA PHE A 48 -37.91 6.42 9.14
C PHE A 48 -36.73 5.79 8.37
N LYS A 49 -37.03 5.05 7.31
CA LYS A 49 -36.01 4.45 6.44
C LYS A 49 -35.39 5.54 5.55
N LYS A 50 -34.05 5.53 5.46
CA LYS A 50 -33.29 6.42 4.56
C LYS A 50 -33.56 6.05 3.11
N GLY A 51 -33.45 7.03 2.22
CA GLY A 51 -33.70 6.90 0.78
C GLY A 51 -35.18 6.74 0.44
N GLN A 52 -36.09 7.29 1.25
CA GLN A 52 -37.54 7.16 1.08
C GLN A 52 -38.23 8.51 1.20
N VAL A 53 -39.42 8.59 0.59
CA VAL A 53 -40.34 9.73 0.68
C VAL A 53 -41.58 9.27 1.44
N TYR A 54 -42.07 10.12 2.34
CA TYR A 54 -43.28 9.85 3.11
C TYR A 54 -44.27 11.00 2.93
N PRO A 55 -45.51 10.72 2.48
CA PRO A 55 -46.56 11.71 2.46
C PRO A 55 -46.90 12.13 3.89
N VAL A 56 -47.05 13.43 4.14
CA VAL A 56 -47.43 14.00 5.42
C VAL A 56 -48.80 14.65 5.29
N THR A 57 -49.77 14.17 6.05
CA THR A 57 -51.15 14.64 5.99
C THR A 57 -51.71 14.92 7.38
N ILE A 58 -52.68 15.83 7.41
CA ILE A 58 -53.49 16.11 8.59
C ILE A 58 -54.86 15.45 8.38
N GLY A 59 -55.27 14.63 9.35
CA GLY A 59 -56.57 13.96 9.35
C GLY A 59 -57.30 14.07 10.68
N GLY A 60 -58.45 13.39 10.79
CA GLY A 60 -59.32 13.40 11.97
C GLY A 60 -60.53 14.34 11.81
N ALA A 61 -61.32 14.53 12.87
CA ALA A 61 -62.56 15.31 12.80
C ALA A 61 -62.35 16.77 12.36
N VAL A 62 -61.12 17.28 12.48
CA VAL A 62 -60.69 18.60 12.02
C VAL A 62 -60.86 18.80 10.51
N THR A 63 -60.77 17.74 9.70
CA THR A 63 -60.92 17.83 8.23
C THR A 63 -62.37 17.83 7.75
N GLU A 64 -63.34 17.53 8.61
CA GLU A 64 -64.73 17.24 8.22
C GLU A 64 -65.69 18.43 8.40
N LEU A 65 -65.29 19.49 9.11
CA LEU A 65 -66.25 20.45 9.68
C LEU A 65 -66.30 21.85 9.07
N GLY A 66 -65.35 22.24 8.23
CA GLY A 66 -65.37 23.55 7.56
C GLY A 66 -65.45 24.76 8.51
N SER A 67 -65.05 24.63 9.78
CA SER A 67 -65.08 25.73 10.77
C SER A 67 -63.80 26.57 10.70
N THR A 68 -63.94 27.90 10.61
CA THR A 68 -62.82 28.85 10.51
C THR A 68 -62.10 29.10 11.84
N ASN A 69 -62.66 28.66 12.97
CA ASN A 69 -62.12 28.98 14.31
C ASN A 69 -61.28 27.87 14.92
N ALA A 70 -61.25 26.67 14.33
CA ALA A 70 -60.47 25.56 14.85
C ALA A 70 -58.99 25.71 14.46
N LEU A 71 -58.09 25.65 15.45
CA LEU A 71 -56.65 25.65 15.24
C LEU A 71 -56.04 24.31 15.66
N TYR A 72 -54.94 23.95 15.01
CA TYR A 72 -54.14 22.79 15.35
C TYR A 72 -52.65 23.10 15.34
N THR A 73 -51.88 22.27 16.03
CA THR A 73 -50.42 22.25 15.92
C THR A 73 -50.02 20.93 15.31
N ALA A 74 -49.13 20.96 14.32
CA ALA A 74 -48.56 19.77 13.70
C ALA A 74 -47.10 20.05 13.35
N LEU A 75 -46.19 19.32 13.96
CA LEU A 75 -44.75 19.55 13.83
C LEU A 75 -44.05 18.24 13.51
N VAL A 76 -43.12 18.34 12.58
CA VAL A 76 -42.14 17.30 12.26
C VAL A 76 -40.78 17.85 12.67
N GLU A 77 -40.22 17.25 13.72
CA GLU A 77 -38.99 17.73 14.38
C GLU A 77 -37.92 16.63 14.40
N PRO A 78 -36.63 17.00 14.54
CA PRO A 78 -35.57 16.04 14.80
C PRO A 78 -35.89 15.20 16.04
N GLY A 79 -35.69 13.87 15.96
CA GLY A 79 -35.89 12.99 17.12
C GLY A 79 -34.88 13.22 18.25
N THR A 80 -33.78 13.92 17.97
CA THR A 80 -32.75 14.30 18.94
C THR A 80 -32.43 15.78 18.75
N ASN A 81 -32.38 16.53 19.84
CA ASN A 81 -32.10 17.98 19.78
C ASN A 81 -30.61 18.21 19.49
N GLY A 82 -30.29 19.23 18.70
CA GLY A 82 -28.90 19.63 18.43
C GLY A 82 -28.16 18.78 17.39
N VAL A 83 -28.83 17.84 16.71
CA VAL A 83 -28.28 17.12 15.56
C VAL A 83 -28.99 17.56 14.27
N PRO A 84 -28.37 17.41 13.09
CA PRO A 84 -29.05 17.60 11.82
C PRO A 84 -30.37 16.80 11.75
N PRO A 85 -31.43 17.35 11.14
CA PRO A 85 -32.75 16.71 11.12
C PRO A 85 -32.72 15.30 10.51
N GLY A 86 -31.86 15.08 9.52
CA GLY A 86 -31.79 13.84 8.75
C GLY A 86 -32.92 13.71 7.73
N TYR A 87 -33.67 14.79 7.47
CA TYR A 87 -34.77 14.85 6.52
C TYR A 87 -34.87 16.23 5.87
N ILE A 88 -35.58 16.27 4.74
CA ILE A 88 -36.06 17.49 4.08
C ILE A 88 -37.58 17.48 4.21
N LEU A 89 -38.13 18.64 4.58
CA LEU A 89 -39.57 18.82 4.72
C LEU A 89 -40.03 19.85 3.68
N GLU A 90 -40.94 19.44 2.81
CA GLU A 90 -41.58 20.31 1.84
C GLU A 90 -43.04 20.49 2.23
N ASP A 91 -43.43 21.71 2.55
CA ASP A 91 -44.80 22.01 2.99
C ASP A 91 -45.39 23.14 2.14
N PRO A 92 -45.64 22.89 0.83
CA PRO A 92 -46.16 23.92 -0.08
C PRO A 92 -47.57 24.38 0.30
N ASP A 93 -48.31 23.52 0.99
CA ASP A 93 -49.68 23.73 1.42
C ASP A 93 -49.81 24.38 2.81
N GLU A 94 -48.67 24.59 3.48
CA GLU A 94 -48.51 25.13 4.83
C GLU A 94 -49.33 24.40 5.92
N ILE A 95 -49.40 23.07 5.83
CA ILE A 95 -50.15 22.25 6.79
C ILE A 95 -49.41 22.03 8.11
N LEU A 96 -48.12 22.38 8.20
CA LEU A 96 -47.29 22.22 9.39
C LEU A 96 -47.01 23.56 10.08
N GLY A 97 -46.92 23.52 11.41
CA GLY A 97 -46.66 24.70 12.23
C GLY A 97 -47.47 24.71 13.52
N TYR A 98 -47.39 25.84 14.21
CA TYR A 98 -48.12 26.12 15.44
C TYR A 98 -49.43 26.84 15.12
N GLU A 99 -50.51 26.45 15.80
CA GLU A 99 -51.81 27.13 15.77
C GLU A 99 -52.32 27.44 14.34
N ARG A 100 -52.17 26.48 13.43
CA ARG A 100 -52.62 26.58 12.04
C ARG A 100 -54.14 26.45 11.93
N PRO A 101 -54.80 27.19 11.03
CA PRO A 101 -56.23 27.02 10.77
C PRO A 101 -56.55 25.63 10.22
N ALA A 102 -57.52 24.96 10.83
CA ALA A 102 -58.07 23.67 10.39
C ALA A 102 -58.80 23.74 9.04
N PHE A 103 -59.36 24.92 8.72
CA PHE A 103 -60.19 25.11 7.55
C PHE A 103 -59.38 24.93 6.26
N GLY A 104 -59.89 24.09 5.34
CA GLY A 104 -59.27 23.87 4.04
C GLY A 104 -57.99 23.03 4.07
N VAL A 105 -57.71 22.32 5.18
CA VAL A 105 -56.57 21.38 5.27
C VAL A 105 -56.84 20.04 4.59
N ALA A 106 -58.11 19.74 4.29
CA ALA A 106 -58.50 18.52 3.59
C ALA A 106 -57.85 18.44 2.20
N ASN A 107 -57.29 17.29 1.86
CA ASN A 107 -56.56 17.01 0.60
C ASN A 107 -55.27 17.81 0.39
N LYS A 108 -54.79 18.53 1.41
CA LYS A 108 -53.48 19.16 1.40
C LYS A 108 -52.41 18.21 1.91
N GLU A 109 -51.19 18.36 1.42
CA GLU A 109 -50.09 17.45 1.74
C GLU A 109 -48.75 18.18 1.86
N ALA A 110 -47.95 17.73 2.83
CA ALA A 110 -46.53 18.02 2.92
C ALA A 110 -45.73 16.74 2.62
N THR A 111 -44.48 16.87 2.21
CA THR A 111 -43.62 15.74 1.88
C THR A 111 -42.44 15.68 2.83
N LEU A 112 -42.23 14.50 3.43
CA LEU A 112 -41.06 14.20 4.24
C LEU A 112 -40.09 13.31 3.45
N ILE A 113 -38.96 13.88 3.04
CA ILE A 113 -37.91 13.18 2.29
C ILE A 113 -36.79 12.81 3.24
N VAL A 114 -36.38 11.54 3.28
CA VAL A 114 -35.29 11.08 4.15
C VAL A 114 -34.09 10.68 3.27
N PRO A 115 -33.04 11.50 3.15
CA PRO A 115 -31.88 11.19 2.32
C PRO A 115 -31.10 9.94 2.78
N ASP A 116 -30.40 9.27 1.86
CA ASP A 116 -29.37 8.26 2.17
C ASP A 116 -28.00 8.73 1.66
N LEU A 117 -27.11 9.07 2.60
CA LEU A 117 -25.72 9.43 2.34
C LEU A 117 -24.81 8.35 2.89
N ARG A 118 -23.90 7.81 2.08
CA ARG A 118 -22.92 6.80 2.51
C ARG A 118 -21.55 7.07 1.93
N LEU A 119 -20.53 6.74 2.72
CA LEU A 119 -19.14 6.66 2.30
C LEU A 119 -18.68 5.21 2.48
N ALA A 120 -17.75 4.79 1.63
CA ALA A 120 -17.08 3.50 1.72
C ALA A 120 -15.63 3.61 1.25
N VAL A 121 -14.77 2.78 1.83
CA VAL A 121 -13.35 2.58 1.54
C VAL A 121 -13.09 1.08 1.53
N ASP A 122 -11.99 0.60 0.95
CA ASP A 122 -11.62 -0.83 0.98
C ASP A 122 -11.08 -1.19 2.38
N ALA A 123 -11.99 -1.38 3.35
CA ALA A 123 -11.59 -1.54 4.75
C ALA A 123 -11.12 -2.96 5.07
N ASN A 124 -11.51 -3.94 4.25
CA ASN A 124 -11.11 -5.33 4.40
C ASN A 124 -9.88 -5.71 3.55
N ARG A 125 -9.46 -4.83 2.62
CA ARG A 125 -8.36 -4.97 1.65
C ARG A 125 -8.59 -6.10 0.65
N ASP A 126 -9.81 -6.21 0.11
CA ASP A 126 -10.19 -7.22 -0.88
C ASP A 126 -10.19 -6.72 -2.33
N GLY A 127 -9.88 -5.44 -2.54
CA GLY A 127 -9.81 -4.79 -3.85
C GLY A 127 -11.16 -4.30 -4.38
N SER A 128 -12.26 -4.46 -3.63
CA SER A 128 -13.57 -3.88 -3.92
C SER A 128 -14.01 -2.95 -2.81
N VAL A 129 -14.61 -1.81 -3.17
CA VAL A 129 -15.18 -0.88 -2.19
C VAL A 129 -16.70 -1.00 -2.20
N THR A 130 -17.29 -1.49 -1.13
CA THR A 130 -18.73 -1.73 -1.02
C THR A 130 -19.37 -0.91 0.11
N PHE A 131 -20.69 -0.70 0.06
CA PHE A 131 -21.44 -0.02 1.14
C PHE A 131 -21.99 -0.98 2.20
N ASP A 132 -21.48 -2.20 2.23
CA ASP A 132 -21.94 -3.27 3.11
C ASP A 132 -21.09 -3.36 4.39
N PRO A 133 -21.43 -4.25 5.34
CA PRO A 133 -20.68 -4.35 6.60
C PRO A 133 -19.21 -4.78 6.49
N ALA A 134 -18.76 -5.38 5.38
CA ALA A 134 -17.38 -5.81 5.19
C ALA A 134 -16.41 -4.63 5.19
N ASP A 135 -16.83 -3.50 4.59
CA ASP A 135 -16.05 -2.26 4.50
C ASP A 135 -16.33 -1.25 5.61
N ARG A 136 -16.99 -1.71 6.68
CA ARG A 136 -17.32 -0.84 7.81
C ARG A 136 -16.11 -0.60 8.69
N THR A 137 -15.78 0.68 8.87
CA THR A 137 -14.73 1.15 9.78
C THR A 137 -15.30 1.60 11.13
N THR A 138 -14.45 1.64 12.16
CA THR A 138 -14.77 2.17 13.50
C THR A 138 -13.58 2.94 14.07
N ALA A 139 -13.78 3.72 15.14
CA ALA A 139 -12.66 4.39 15.81
C ALA A 139 -11.59 3.40 16.32
N ALA A 140 -11.96 2.17 16.66
CA ALA A 140 -11.03 1.13 17.10
C ALA A 140 -10.38 0.35 15.94
N LYS A 141 -11.03 0.35 14.77
CA LYS A 141 -10.56 -0.28 13.53
C LYS A 141 -10.77 0.69 12.36
N PRO A 142 -9.97 1.78 12.28
CA PRO A 142 -10.04 2.71 11.18
C PRO A 142 -9.46 2.08 9.90
N PHE A 143 -9.85 2.61 8.75
CA PHE A 143 -9.12 2.38 7.51
C PHE A 143 -7.79 3.14 7.59
N ARG A 144 -6.68 2.40 7.51
CA ARG A 144 -5.32 2.95 7.58
C ARG A 144 -4.74 3.13 6.20
N PHE A 145 -4.26 4.33 5.91
CA PHE A 145 -3.59 4.67 4.66
C PHE A 145 -2.46 5.64 4.94
N TRP A 146 -1.56 5.86 3.99
CA TRP A 146 -0.41 6.73 4.19
C TRP A 146 -0.64 8.15 3.68
N VAL A 147 0.21 9.06 4.15
CA VAL A 147 0.42 10.37 3.55
C VAL A 147 1.33 10.21 2.34
N ASN A 148 0.99 10.84 1.21
CA ASN A 148 1.81 10.85 0.00
C ASN A 148 2.98 11.83 0.19
N GLU A 149 4.05 11.35 0.82
CA GLU A 149 5.22 12.14 1.24
C GLU A 149 6.39 12.08 0.25
N ASP A 150 6.33 11.17 -0.72
CA ASP A 150 7.33 10.98 -1.76
C ASP A 150 7.11 11.88 -2.99
N THR A 151 7.94 11.70 -4.02
CA THR A 151 7.91 12.51 -5.24
C THR A 151 8.15 11.65 -6.47
N ASP A 152 7.13 11.56 -7.30
CA ASP A 152 7.09 10.80 -8.53
C ASP A 152 7.21 11.69 -9.77
N LEU A 153 8.32 11.51 -10.48
CA LEU A 153 8.61 12.35 -11.63
C LEU A 153 7.71 12.01 -12.83
N PRO A 154 7.30 13.01 -13.63
CA PRO A 154 6.48 12.81 -14.84
C PRO A 154 7.09 11.86 -15.89
N SER A 155 8.40 11.59 -15.83
CA SER A 155 9.09 10.70 -16.76
C SER A 155 8.86 9.20 -16.51
N GLY A 156 8.15 8.83 -15.43
CA GLY A 156 7.45 7.54 -15.31
C GLY A 156 8.29 6.26 -15.37
N GLY A 157 9.59 6.31 -15.06
CA GLY A 157 10.49 5.16 -15.20
C GLY A 157 11.69 5.09 -14.26
N ASN A 158 11.77 5.93 -13.23
CA ASN A 158 12.86 5.91 -12.25
C ASN A 158 12.29 5.82 -10.83
N PRO A 159 13.03 5.24 -9.85
CA PRO A 159 12.54 5.14 -8.49
C PRO A 159 12.21 6.52 -7.91
N GLU A 160 11.23 6.55 -7.00
CA GLU A 160 10.81 7.70 -6.20
C GLU A 160 12.01 8.61 -5.86
N THR A 161 11.86 9.90 -6.14
CA THR A 161 12.97 10.84 -5.99
C THR A 161 13.10 11.26 -4.54
N VAL A 162 14.29 11.09 -3.97
CA VAL A 162 14.58 11.57 -2.62
C VAL A 162 14.71 13.10 -2.63
N GLY A 163 13.89 13.79 -1.83
CA GLY A 163 14.01 15.24 -1.59
C GLY A 163 13.29 16.15 -2.58
N GLY A 164 12.28 15.64 -3.29
CA GLY A 164 11.34 16.45 -4.07
C GLY A 164 10.26 17.12 -3.20
N THR A 165 9.37 17.87 -3.86
CA THR A 165 8.14 18.36 -3.21
C THR A 165 7.19 17.18 -3.05
N PRO A 166 6.67 16.89 -1.84
CA PRO A 166 5.75 15.79 -1.64
C PRO A 166 4.52 15.88 -2.55
N ASP A 167 4.17 14.80 -3.24
CA ASP A 167 3.09 14.78 -4.23
C ASP A 167 1.73 15.12 -3.60
N GLY A 168 1.50 14.70 -2.35
CA GLY A 168 0.28 15.05 -1.60
C GLY A 168 0.07 16.56 -1.38
N THR A 169 1.07 17.41 -1.67
CA THR A 169 0.94 18.87 -1.57
C THR A 169 0.43 19.53 -2.85
N ASP A 170 0.45 18.85 -3.99
CA ASP A 170 -0.01 19.38 -5.26
C ASP A 170 -1.48 19.01 -5.56
N ASN A 171 -1.96 19.29 -6.78
CA ASN A 171 -3.34 19.05 -7.19
C ASN A 171 -3.44 18.09 -8.38
N THR A 172 -2.38 17.33 -8.69
CA THR A 172 -2.21 16.68 -9.98
C THR A 172 -1.61 15.28 -9.83
N ILE A 173 -2.22 14.31 -10.52
CA ILE A 173 -1.62 12.99 -10.69
C ILE A 173 -0.61 13.08 -11.82
N ASN A 174 0.68 13.11 -11.48
CA ASN A 174 1.73 13.50 -12.42
C ASN A 174 2.28 12.32 -13.24
N SER A 175 2.09 11.09 -12.77
CA SER A 175 2.61 9.89 -13.43
C SER A 175 1.80 8.63 -13.07
N PRO A 176 1.91 7.52 -13.83
CA PRO A 176 1.31 6.25 -13.43
C PRO A 176 1.90 5.67 -12.14
N ARG A 177 3.09 6.14 -11.74
CA ARG A 177 3.79 5.74 -10.52
C ARG A 177 3.10 6.31 -9.28
N ASP A 178 2.76 7.60 -9.34
CA ASP A 178 2.02 8.35 -8.32
C ASP A 178 0.69 7.70 -7.93
N LEU A 179 0.06 6.97 -8.86
CA LEU A 179 -1.14 6.18 -8.57
C LEU A 179 -0.95 5.12 -7.47
N GLU A 180 0.28 4.71 -7.15
CA GLU A 180 0.56 3.83 -6.01
C GLU A 180 0.17 4.48 -4.68
N ASP A 181 0.07 5.79 -4.59
CA ASP A 181 -0.28 6.56 -3.39
C ASP A 181 -1.78 6.88 -3.28
N PHE A 182 -2.59 6.30 -4.16
CA PHE A 182 -4.03 6.52 -4.20
C PHE A 182 -4.82 5.30 -3.75
N THR A 183 -5.96 5.57 -3.12
CA THR A 183 -6.98 4.57 -2.80
C THR A 183 -8.36 5.02 -3.22
N ARG A 184 -9.29 4.06 -3.33
CA ARG A 184 -10.67 4.30 -3.76
C ARG A 184 -11.51 4.81 -2.59
N LEU A 185 -12.27 5.87 -2.82
CA LEU A 185 -13.35 6.35 -1.94
C LEU A 185 -14.66 6.35 -2.74
N ARG A 186 -15.72 5.74 -2.22
CA ARG A 186 -17.04 5.77 -2.86
C ARG A 186 -18.02 6.60 -2.05
N LEU A 187 -18.74 7.48 -2.74
CA LEU A 187 -19.78 8.31 -2.17
C LEU A 187 -21.12 7.97 -2.82
N LYS A 188 -22.07 7.49 -2.02
CA LYS A 188 -23.46 7.33 -2.44
C LYS A 188 -24.30 8.48 -1.89
N VAL A 189 -25.04 9.14 -2.79
CA VAL A 189 -26.00 10.19 -2.47
C VAL A 189 -27.34 9.83 -3.08
N ARG A 190 -28.35 9.64 -2.23
CA ARG A 190 -29.74 9.44 -2.64
C ARG A 190 -30.62 10.48 -1.96
N VAL A 191 -31.23 11.36 -2.76
CA VAL A 191 -32.19 12.37 -2.29
C VAL A 191 -33.44 12.25 -3.16
N PRO A 192 -34.38 11.33 -2.84
CA PRO A 192 -35.47 11.00 -3.74
C PRO A 192 -36.30 12.22 -4.13
N GLY A 193 -36.60 12.37 -5.41
CA GLY A 193 -37.35 13.50 -5.97
C GLY A 193 -36.63 14.86 -5.93
N ARG A 194 -35.37 14.93 -5.47
CA ARG A 194 -34.61 16.18 -5.30
C ARG A 194 -33.19 16.14 -5.86
N MET A 195 -32.85 15.15 -6.67
CA MET A 195 -31.52 15.09 -7.30
C MET A 195 -31.27 16.26 -8.24
N ASP A 196 -32.29 16.83 -8.89
CA ASP A 196 -32.11 18.06 -9.70
C ASP A 196 -31.75 19.27 -8.83
N SER A 197 -32.27 19.34 -7.60
CA SER A 197 -31.84 20.37 -6.65
C SER A 197 -30.37 20.22 -6.24
N LEU A 198 -29.81 19.01 -6.32
CA LEU A 198 -28.38 18.75 -6.08
C LEU A 198 -27.53 19.04 -7.32
N ARG A 199 -28.00 18.64 -8.52
CA ARG A 199 -27.28 18.79 -9.79
C ARG A 199 -27.25 20.24 -10.30
N PHE A 200 -28.32 20.99 -10.05
CA PHE A 200 -28.56 22.31 -10.66
C PHE A 200 -29.12 23.36 -9.68
N GLY A 201 -29.42 22.97 -8.45
CA GLY A 201 -30.17 23.80 -7.51
C GLY A 201 -29.41 24.14 -6.21
N PRO A 202 -30.14 24.39 -5.12
CA PRO A 202 -29.57 24.92 -3.88
C PRO A 202 -29.04 23.85 -2.93
N LEU A 203 -29.18 22.55 -3.24
CA LEU A 203 -28.61 21.48 -2.42
C LEU A 203 -27.12 21.34 -2.73
N THR A 204 -26.33 21.23 -1.68
CA THR A 204 -24.87 21.06 -1.77
C THR A 204 -24.42 19.89 -0.91
N VAL A 205 -23.30 19.29 -1.30
CA VAL A 205 -22.67 18.19 -0.57
C VAL A 205 -21.31 18.64 -0.07
N GLU A 206 -21.03 18.44 1.20
CA GLU A 206 -19.81 18.88 1.86
C GLU A 206 -19.12 17.69 2.54
N MET A 207 -17.81 17.52 2.32
CA MET A 207 -16.98 16.48 2.91
C MET A 207 -16.02 17.08 3.94
N ARG A 208 -15.90 16.45 5.11
CA ARG A 208 -14.97 16.88 6.16
C ARG A 208 -14.60 15.76 7.12
N PHE A 209 -13.47 15.91 7.79
CA PHE A 209 -13.15 15.15 8.98
C PHE A 209 -13.87 15.72 10.21
N ALA A 210 -14.49 14.84 10.99
CA ALA A 210 -15.03 15.09 12.32
C ALA A 210 -14.30 14.22 13.35
N GLU A 211 -14.46 14.53 14.64
CA GLU A 211 -13.89 13.73 15.73
C GLU A 211 -12.37 13.47 15.53
N ALA A 212 -11.67 14.49 15.02
CA ALA A 212 -10.31 14.36 14.55
C ALA A 212 -9.28 14.56 15.67
N THR A 213 -8.20 13.79 15.62
CA THR A 213 -6.96 14.02 16.37
C THR A 213 -5.85 14.27 15.36
N GLY A 214 -5.06 15.33 15.58
CA GLY A 214 -4.18 15.89 14.55
C GLY A 214 -4.98 16.69 13.52
N ALA A 215 -4.47 16.79 12.30
CA ALA A 215 -5.12 17.48 11.19
C ALA A 215 -5.19 16.55 9.97
N PRO A 216 -5.94 15.44 10.03
CA PRO A 216 -6.06 14.54 8.89
C PRO A 216 -6.65 15.30 7.70
N ALA A 217 -6.04 15.14 6.52
CA ALA A 217 -6.55 15.68 5.28
C ALA A 217 -6.28 14.74 4.11
N LEU A 218 -7.24 14.71 3.19
CA LEU A 218 -7.17 13.99 1.93
C LEU A 218 -7.22 14.97 0.77
N ARG A 219 -6.51 14.66 -0.30
CA ARG A 219 -6.79 15.22 -1.62
C ARG A 219 -7.81 14.33 -2.30
N VAL A 220 -8.76 14.92 -3.00
CA VAL A 220 -9.87 14.20 -3.64
C VAL A 220 -9.84 14.44 -5.14
N PHE A 221 -9.86 13.36 -5.89
CA PHE A 221 -9.90 13.31 -7.35
C PHE A 221 -11.12 12.52 -7.81
N ARG A 222 -11.59 12.84 -9.01
CA ARG A 222 -12.59 11.98 -9.66
C ARG A 222 -11.93 10.68 -10.12
N ALA A 223 -12.64 9.57 -10.03
CA ALA A 223 -12.25 8.36 -10.75
C ALA A 223 -12.52 8.52 -12.26
N ALA A 224 -11.59 8.12 -13.12
CA ALA A 224 -11.84 8.04 -14.56
C ALA A 224 -12.78 6.88 -14.93
N ASP A 225 -12.85 5.85 -14.10
CA ASP A 225 -13.76 4.72 -14.24
C ASP A 225 -14.99 4.82 -13.31
N ASN A 226 -16.02 4.04 -13.63
CA ASN A 226 -17.23 3.90 -12.80
C ASN A 226 -17.25 2.59 -11.99
N ALA A 227 -16.13 1.85 -11.94
CA ALA A 227 -16.02 0.59 -11.25
C ALA A 227 -15.78 0.79 -9.75
N GLU A 228 -16.05 -0.25 -8.96
CA GLU A 228 -15.83 -0.21 -7.51
C GLU A 228 -14.42 -0.61 -7.09
N GLY A 229 -13.65 -1.23 -7.98
CA GLY A 229 -12.33 -1.77 -7.68
C GLY A 229 -11.17 -0.83 -7.99
N THR A 230 -9.95 -1.40 -8.01
CA THR A 230 -8.67 -0.68 -8.09
C THR A 230 -7.98 -0.79 -9.46
N GLY A 231 -8.75 -0.80 -10.56
CA GLY A 231 -8.22 -1.01 -11.93
C GLY A 231 -7.07 -0.08 -12.31
N PHE A 232 -7.07 1.16 -11.81
CA PHE A 232 -6.00 2.14 -12.01
C PHE A 232 -4.61 1.69 -11.53
N LEU A 233 -4.53 0.72 -10.60
CA LEU A 233 -3.27 0.14 -10.11
C LEU A 233 -2.74 -1.00 -10.98
N TYR A 234 -3.59 -1.65 -11.78
CA TYR A 234 -3.26 -2.94 -12.40
C TYR A 234 -3.55 -3.02 -13.89
N ASP A 235 -4.10 -1.95 -14.48
CA ASP A 235 -4.33 -1.82 -15.91
C ASP A 235 -3.65 -0.53 -16.41
N PRO A 236 -2.61 -0.63 -17.27
CA PRO A 236 -1.95 0.53 -17.86
C PRO A 236 -2.90 1.46 -18.61
N HIS A 237 -3.97 0.94 -19.22
CA HIS A 237 -4.97 1.76 -19.91
C HIS A 237 -5.80 2.56 -18.92
N ALA A 238 -6.29 1.92 -17.85
CA ALA A 238 -7.03 2.60 -16.79
C ALA A 238 -6.19 3.69 -16.11
N ALA A 239 -4.91 3.43 -15.84
CA ALA A 239 -3.98 4.43 -15.33
C ALA A 239 -3.84 5.62 -16.30
N SER A 240 -3.63 5.35 -17.59
CA SER A 240 -3.53 6.42 -18.60
C SER A 240 -4.80 7.27 -18.68
N LEU A 241 -5.99 6.64 -18.60
CA LEU A 241 -7.26 7.34 -18.57
C LEU A 241 -7.39 8.22 -17.32
N GLN A 242 -6.96 7.70 -16.16
CA GLN A 242 -6.95 8.46 -14.91
C GLN A 242 -6.13 9.74 -15.05
N LEU A 243 -4.91 9.65 -15.57
CA LEU A 243 -4.05 10.82 -15.78
C LEU A 243 -4.66 11.83 -16.76
N SER A 244 -5.19 11.37 -17.90
CA SER A 244 -5.64 12.27 -18.96
C SER A 244 -7.00 12.94 -18.70
N PHE A 245 -7.92 12.27 -17.99
CA PHE A 245 -9.29 12.74 -17.80
C PHE A 245 -9.59 13.25 -16.39
N ALA A 246 -8.92 12.68 -15.38
CA ALA A 246 -9.23 12.93 -13.98
C ALA A 246 -7.98 13.07 -13.11
N GLY A 247 -6.87 13.48 -13.72
CA GLY A 247 -5.58 13.70 -13.06
C GLY A 247 -5.50 15.03 -12.31
N THR A 248 -6.61 15.76 -12.13
CA THR A 248 -6.64 17.01 -11.37
C THR A 248 -7.62 16.90 -10.21
N ALA A 249 -7.20 17.34 -9.03
CA ALA A 249 -8.00 17.27 -7.83
C ALA A 249 -9.26 18.14 -7.95
N ILE A 250 -10.38 17.61 -7.47
CA ILE A 250 -11.63 18.37 -7.29
C ILE A 250 -11.63 19.18 -5.99
N GLY A 251 -10.70 18.88 -5.07
CA GLY A 251 -10.38 19.68 -3.87
C GLY A 251 -9.76 18.85 -2.74
N GLY A 252 -9.72 19.40 -1.52
CA GLY A 252 -9.11 18.74 -0.36
C GLY A 252 -10.04 18.69 0.85
N ALA A 253 -10.27 17.50 1.39
CA ALA A 253 -11.12 17.26 2.55
C ALA A 253 -10.28 17.11 3.82
N GLY A 254 -10.29 18.14 4.67
CA GLY A 254 -9.63 18.15 5.97
C GLY A 254 -10.62 18.32 7.12
N VAL A 255 -10.14 18.82 8.26
CA VAL A 255 -11.02 19.35 9.32
C VAL A 255 -11.82 20.55 8.83
N SER A 256 -11.22 21.34 7.92
CA SER A 256 -11.92 22.34 7.14
C SER A 256 -12.74 21.64 6.04
N PRO A 257 -14.03 21.97 5.92
CA PRO A 257 -14.90 21.31 4.96
C PRO A 257 -14.57 21.67 3.51
N MET A 258 -14.79 20.70 2.63
CA MET A 258 -14.74 20.84 1.19
C MET A 258 -16.14 20.66 0.60
N ALA A 259 -16.61 21.61 -0.20
CA ALA A 259 -17.83 21.45 -0.98
C ALA A 259 -17.54 20.69 -2.29
N LEU A 260 -18.36 19.69 -2.61
CA LEU A 260 -18.38 19.07 -3.93
C LEU A 260 -19.23 19.94 -4.87
N SER A 261 -18.66 20.27 -6.03
CA SER A 261 -19.37 21.05 -7.05
C SER A 261 -20.61 20.28 -7.54
N PRO A 262 -21.75 20.95 -7.81
CA PRO A 262 -22.90 20.34 -8.46
C PRO A 262 -22.55 19.61 -9.77
N ALA A 263 -21.53 20.08 -10.48
CA ALA A 263 -21.02 19.47 -11.71
C ALA A 263 -20.55 18.02 -11.52
N GLU A 264 -20.10 17.64 -10.31
CA GLU A 264 -19.67 16.27 -10.02
C GLU A 264 -20.84 15.27 -9.98
N PHE A 265 -22.08 15.75 -9.88
CA PHE A 265 -23.27 14.90 -9.85
C PHE A 265 -24.03 14.89 -11.19
N GLN A 266 -23.60 15.70 -12.16
CA GLN A 266 -24.23 15.80 -13.47
C GLN A 266 -23.87 14.59 -14.34
N GLY A 267 -24.87 14.03 -15.04
CA GLY A 267 -24.67 12.90 -15.95
C GLY A 267 -24.37 11.55 -15.29
N LEU A 268 -24.53 11.45 -13.96
CA LEU A 268 -24.34 10.21 -13.20
C LEU A 268 -25.66 9.74 -12.58
N GLY A 269 -25.80 8.41 -12.46
CA GLY A 269 -26.90 7.75 -11.75
C GLY A 269 -28.28 7.92 -12.40
N ASP A 270 -29.30 7.45 -11.70
CA ASP A 270 -30.71 7.61 -12.12
C ASP A 270 -31.31 8.87 -11.46
N ASP A 271 -32.63 9.06 -11.54
CA ASP A 271 -33.32 10.26 -11.05
C ASP A 271 -33.27 10.43 -9.52
N ASP A 272 -32.99 9.38 -8.75
CA ASP A 272 -33.04 9.40 -7.29
C ASP A 272 -31.70 9.19 -6.59
N GLU A 273 -30.70 8.64 -7.29
CA GLU A 273 -29.46 8.14 -6.66
C GLU A 273 -28.25 8.31 -7.56
N VAL A 274 -27.13 8.75 -6.97
CA VAL A 274 -25.81 8.80 -7.59
C VAL A 274 -24.80 8.06 -6.72
N VAL A 275 -23.93 7.29 -7.37
CA VAL A 275 -22.68 6.80 -6.77
C VAL A 275 -21.52 7.48 -7.49
N LEU A 276 -20.77 8.29 -6.75
CA LEU A 276 -19.56 8.94 -7.22
C LEU A 276 -18.36 8.12 -6.76
N ASN A 277 -17.57 7.64 -7.72
CA ASN A 277 -16.30 6.97 -7.45
C ASN A 277 -15.18 8.04 -7.48
N LEU A 278 -14.35 8.02 -6.44
CA LEU A 278 -13.28 8.99 -6.21
C LEU A 278 -11.96 8.25 -5.99
N LEU A 279 -10.85 8.93 -6.30
CA LEU A 279 -9.54 8.58 -5.78
C LEU A 279 -9.13 9.58 -4.72
N VAL A 280 -8.43 9.10 -3.69
CA VAL A 280 -7.89 9.95 -2.62
C VAL A 280 -6.47 9.54 -2.27
N GLU A 281 -5.68 10.53 -1.90
CA GLU A 281 -4.34 10.40 -1.34
C GLU A 281 -4.27 11.16 -0.01
N GLY A 282 -3.36 10.77 0.87
CA GLY A 282 -3.16 11.44 2.15
C GLY A 282 -2.31 12.71 2.01
N VAL A 283 -2.79 13.83 2.56
CA VAL A 283 -2.10 15.13 2.55
C VAL A 283 -1.41 15.41 3.89
N SER A 284 -2.05 15.03 4.99
CA SER A 284 -1.51 15.24 6.33
C SER A 284 -1.97 14.18 7.30
N ALA A 285 -1.06 13.77 8.18
CA ALA A 285 -1.28 12.72 9.16
C ALA A 285 -2.32 13.11 10.22
N GLY A 286 -2.99 12.10 10.74
CA GLY A 286 -4.00 12.24 11.77
C GLY A 286 -5.09 11.19 11.61
N ARG A 287 -6.02 11.17 12.57
CA ARG A 287 -7.14 10.23 12.56
C ARG A 287 -8.44 10.95 12.79
N GLY A 288 -9.51 10.47 12.16
CA GLY A 288 -10.83 11.04 12.35
C GLY A 288 -11.88 10.33 11.53
N LYS A 289 -13.09 10.85 11.63
CA LYS A 289 -14.26 10.33 10.93
C LYS A 289 -14.57 11.21 9.73
N LEU A 290 -14.25 10.72 8.53
CA LEU A 290 -14.63 11.38 7.28
C LEU A 290 -16.14 11.23 7.10
N LEU A 291 -16.86 12.34 7.00
CA LEU A 291 -18.30 12.35 6.79
C LEU A 291 -18.67 13.25 5.62
N VAL A 292 -19.89 13.03 5.12
CA VAL A 292 -20.49 13.87 4.09
C VAL A 292 -21.81 14.44 4.61
N ALA A 293 -22.00 15.74 4.44
CA ALA A 293 -23.18 16.49 4.83
C ALA A 293 -23.94 16.98 3.59
N LEU A 294 -25.26 16.80 3.58
CA LEU A 294 -26.17 17.45 2.64
C LEU A 294 -26.63 18.77 3.25
N LYS A 295 -26.46 19.88 2.52
CA LYS A 295 -26.74 21.23 2.99
C LYS A 295 -27.65 22.01 2.04
N GLN A 296 -28.42 22.93 2.59
CA GLN A 296 -29.18 23.94 1.84
C GLN A 296 -29.06 25.29 2.55
N GLY A 297 -28.63 26.33 1.83
CA GLY A 297 -28.47 27.67 2.44
C GLY A 297 -27.55 27.69 3.68
N GLY A 298 -26.54 26.81 3.72
CA GLY A 298 -25.63 26.66 4.86
C GLY A 298 -26.12 25.74 5.98
N ALA A 299 -27.42 25.45 6.08
CA ALA A 299 -27.97 24.54 7.07
C ALA A 299 -27.68 23.08 6.71
N VAL A 300 -27.23 22.29 7.68
CA VAL A 300 -27.02 20.84 7.51
C VAL A 300 -28.35 20.11 7.64
N LEU A 301 -28.78 19.45 6.57
CA LEU A 301 -30.04 18.72 6.50
C LEU A 301 -29.86 17.25 6.88
N ALA A 302 -28.76 16.63 6.45
CA ALA A 302 -28.44 15.24 6.76
C ALA A 302 -26.93 15.02 6.75
N GLU A 303 -26.45 14.05 7.52
CA GLU A 303 -25.05 13.60 7.51
C GLU A 303 -24.97 12.09 7.29
N SER A 304 -23.90 11.66 6.61
CA SER A 304 -23.57 10.24 6.45
C SER A 304 -23.12 9.65 7.80
N PRO A 305 -23.21 8.31 7.97
CA PRO A 305 -22.61 7.65 9.13
C PRO A 305 -21.09 7.83 9.25
N GLY A 306 -20.42 8.25 8.17
CA GLY A 306 -18.97 8.44 8.05
C GLY A 306 -18.14 7.16 8.01
N VAL A 307 -16.88 7.31 7.62
CA VAL A 307 -15.84 6.27 7.69
C VAL A 307 -14.69 6.79 8.57
N TRP A 308 -14.19 5.93 9.47
CA TRP A 308 -13.02 6.24 10.29
C TRP A 308 -11.76 5.97 9.47
N ILE A 309 -10.91 6.99 9.34
CA ILE A 309 -9.65 6.93 8.60
C ILE A 309 -8.52 7.37 9.55
N GLU A 310 -7.38 6.70 9.44
CA GLU A 310 -6.13 7.06 10.08
C GLU A 310 -5.04 7.17 9.01
N LEU A 311 -4.53 8.39 8.84
CA LEU A 311 -3.44 8.74 7.93
C LEU A 311 -2.14 8.81 8.71
N LEU A 312 -1.12 8.12 8.22
CA LEU A 312 0.19 7.99 8.86
C LEU A 312 1.30 8.28 7.85
N PRO A 313 2.46 8.78 8.29
CA PRO A 313 3.67 8.64 7.50
C PRO A 313 3.88 7.17 7.15
N VAL A 314 4.22 6.86 5.88
CA VAL A 314 4.36 5.46 5.42
C VAL A 314 5.39 4.69 6.24
N VAL A 315 6.46 5.36 6.68
CA VAL A 315 7.51 4.84 7.58
C VAL A 315 6.98 4.31 8.92
N GLN A 316 5.78 4.72 9.35
CA GLN A 316 5.14 4.22 10.58
C GLN A 316 4.21 3.03 10.32
N MET A 317 4.03 2.62 9.06
CA MET A 317 3.18 1.51 8.65
C MET A 317 3.95 0.19 8.48
N TYR A 318 5.28 0.24 8.51
CA TYR A 318 6.16 -0.94 8.56
C TYR A 318 7.22 -0.81 9.65
N GLN A 319 7.87 -1.91 9.99
CA GLN A 319 8.92 -1.93 11.01
C GLN A 319 10.27 -1.64 10.37
N GLU A 320 10.98 -0.65 10.90
CA GLU A 320 12.40 -0.36 10.61
C GLU A 320 13.11 -0.05 11.94
N ALA A 321 14.34 -0.52 12.10
CA ALA A 321 15.12 -0.30 13.32
C ALA A 321 15.30 1.20 13.61
N GLY A 322 14.89 1.64 14.80
CA GLY A 322 14.98 3.03 15.24
C GLY A 322 13.86 3.95 14.72
N VAL A 323 12.90 3.42 13.97
CA VAL A 323 11.72 4.15 13.47
C VAL A 323 10.46 3.71 14.24
N PRO A 324 9.60 4.64 14.68
CA PRO A 324 8.34 4.27 15.33
C PRO A 324 7.42 3.48 14.39
N PHE A 325 6.99 2.29 14.83
CA PHE A 325 6.02 1.46 14.12
C PHE A 325 4.65 1.48 14.82
N THR A 326 3.58 1.68 14.06
CA THR A 326 2.20 1.60 14.55
C THR A 326 1.58 0.28 14.12
N VAL A 327 1.34 -0.63 15.08
CA VAL A 327 0.72 -1.94 14.83
C VAL A 327 -0.73 -1.77 14.32
N PRO A 328 -1.12 -2.37 13.18
CA PRO A 328 -2.49 -2.30 12.71
C PRO A 328 -3.44 -3.09 13.61
N PRO A 329 -4.66 -2.55 13.90
CA PRO A 329 -5.63 -3.23 14.77
C PRO A 329 -6.15 -4.54 14.15
N ASP A 330 -5.84 -4.78 12.89
CA ASP A 330 -6.30 -5.89 12.09
C ASP A 330 -5.15 -6.69 11.48
N GLU A 331 -3.95 -6.60 12.09
CA GLU A 331 -2.74 -7.35 11.72
C GLU A 331 -3.02 -8.86 11.71
N GLN A 332 -2.64 -9.53 10.62
CA GLN A 332 -2.69 -10.98 10.48
C GLN A 332 -1.34 -11.61 10.86
N PRO A 333 -1.30 -12.87 11.32
CA PRO A 333 -0.08 -13.54 11.79
C PRO A 333 0.83 -14.01 10.64
N HIS A 334 1.15 -13.09 9.74
CA HIS A 334 2.11 -13.27 8.65
C HIS A 334 3.12 -12.15 8.74
N SER A 335 4.39 -12.45 8.49
CA SER A 335 5.43 -11.45 8.34
C SER A 335 6.18 -11.61 7.03
N ILE A 336 6.56 -10.48 6.43
CA ILE A 336 7.44 -10.41 5.27
C ILE A 336 8.59 -9.49 5.65
N THR A 337 9.81 -10.02 5.69
CA THR A 337 11.03 -9.25 5.91
C THR A 337 11.69 -8.98 4.57
N PHE A 338 11.98 -7.72 4.26
CA PHE A 338 12.68 -7.32 3.05
C PHE A 338 14.11 -6.87 3.35
N VAL A 339 15.07 -7.43 2.60
CA VAL A 339 16.49 -7.05 2.63
C VAL A 339 16.89 -6.50 1.25
N HIS A 340 17.32 -5.23 1.24
CA HIS A 340 17.69 -4.54 0.00
C HIS A 340 19.04 -4.97 -0.58
N GLY A 341 19.30 -4.57 -1.82
CA GLY A 341 20.52 -4.87 -2.58
C GLY A 341 21.72 -3.96 -2.30
N TRP A 342 22.68 -3.96 -3.24
CA TRP A 342 23.96 -3.25 -3.13
C TRP A 342 23.91 -1.80 -3.66
N HIS A 343 24.85 -0.97 -3.17
CA HIS A 343 25.10 0.40 -3.63
C HIS A 343 23.88 1.32 -3.54
N MET A 344 23.18 1.25 -2.42
CA MET A 344 22.00 2.07 -2.17
C MET A 344 22.31 3.08 -1.07
N SER A 345 21.91 4.34 -1.27
CA SER A 345 21.84 5.30 -0.16
C SER A 345 20.81 4.82 0.85
N PRO A 346 20.87 5.26 2.13
CA PRO A 346 19.84 4.94 3.11
C PRO A 346 18.43 5.24 2.60
N ASP A 347 18.23 6.41 2.01
CA ASP A 347 16.94 6.82 1.45
C ASP A 347 16.55 5.97 0.24
N GLY A 348 17.49 5.69 -0.69
CA GLY A 348 17.19 4.85 -1.86
C GLY A 348 16.79 3.43 -1.47
N SER A 349 17.45 2.85 -0.44
CA SER A 349 17.07 1.53 0.08
C SER A 349 15.72 1.54 0.80
N ARG A 350 15.36 2.65 1.44
CA ARG A 350 14.04 2.83 2.06
C ARG A 350 12.96 2.96 0.99
N ASN A 351 13.16 3.74 -0.06
CA ASN A 351 12.20 3.88 -1.16
C ASN A 351 11.85 2.51 -1.76
N TYR A 352 12.83 1.61 -1.95
CA TYR A 352 12.54 0.23 -2.42
C TYR A 352 11.68 -0.56 -1.44
N ALA A 353 11.92 -0.41 -0.14
CA ALA A 353 11.14 -1.05 0.90
C ALA A 353 9.70 -0.50 0.95
N GLU A 354 9.54 0.81 0.83
CA GLU A 354 8.24 1.49 0.78
C GLU A 354 7.45 1.10 -0.46
N THR A 355 8.09 1.12 -1.63
CA THR A 355 7.50 0.62 -2.88
C THR A 355 6.98 -0.80 -2.71
N MET A 356 7.80 -1.70 -2.16
CA MET A 356 7.41 -3.09 -1.93
C MET A 356 6.26 -3.20 -0.93
N PHE A 357 6.30 -2.43 0.15
CA PHE A 357 5.23 -2.37 1.15
C PHE A 357 3.91 -1.88 0.56
N LYS A 358 3.91 -0.72 -0.12
CA LYS A 358 2.72 -0.13 -0.78
C LYS A 358 2.08 -1.14 -1.74
N ARG A 359 2.89 -1.83 -2.54
CA ARG A 359 2.42 -2.85 -3.49
C ARG A 359 1.84 -4.09 -2.83
N LEU A 360 2.50 -4.61 -1.79
CA LEU A 360 1.95 -5.71 -0.99
C LEU A 360 0.64 -5.30 -0.31
N TRP A 361 0.57 -4.08 0.23
CA TRP A 361 -0.62 -3.52 0.87
C TRP A 361 -1.80 -3.47 -0.11
N HIS A 362 -1.57 -2.97 -1.32
CA HIS A 362 -2.58 -2.92 -2.38
C HIS A 362 -3.00 -4.30 -2.88
N ARG A 363 -2.16 -5.34 -2.71
CA ARG A 363 -2.53 -6.74 -2.98
C ARG A 363 -3.23 -7.46 -1.83
N GLY A 364 -3.60 -6.74 -0.77
CA GLY A 364 -4.36 -7.26 0.37
C GLY A 364 -3.51 -7.70 1.55
N PHE A 365 -2.20 -7.42 1.55
CA PHE A 365 -1.35 -7.79 2.68
C PHE A 365 -1.77 -7.07 3.96
N ARG A 366 -2.03 -7.85 5.01
CA ARG A 366 -2.42 -7.38 6.34
C ARG A 366 -1.47 -7.85 7.45
N GLY A 367 -0.34 -8.44 7.08
CA GLY A 367 0.67 -8.89 8.02
C GLY A 367 1.68 -7.80 8.40
N ARG A 368 2.75 -8.23 9.06
CA ARG A 368 3.87 -7.37 9.45
C ARG A 368 4.92 -7.29 8.35
N PHE A 369 5.21 -6.09 7.87
CA PHE A 369 6.36 -5.85 7.00
C PHE A 369 7.55 -5.36 7.83
N LEU A 370 8.70 -6.03 7.70
CA LEU A 370 9.97 -5.62 8.33
C LEU A 370 10.95 -5.23 7.23
N TYR A 371 11.41 -3.98 7.23
CA TYR A 371 12.52 -3.55 6.40
C TYR A 371 13.83 -3.67 7.17
N PHE A 372 14.75 -4.51 6.66
CA PHE A 372 16.08 -4.64 7.22
C PHE A 372 17.10 -3.91 6.34
N ARG A 373 17.63 -2.81 6.88
CA ARG A 373 18.71 -2.04 6.26
C ARG A 373 20.08 -2.53 6.71
N TRP A 374 21.00 -2.67 5.76
CA TRP A 374 22.41 -2.95 6.03
C TRP A 374 23.31 -1.93 5.33
N ASP A 375 24.53 -1.75 5.82
CA ASP A 375 25.47 -0.78 5.25
C ASP A 375 26.10 -1.35 3.97
N THR A 376 25.83 -0.74 2.82
CA THR A 376 26.41 -1.17 1.55
C THR A 376 27.78 -0.52 1.27
N GLY A 377 28.36 0.25 2.20
CA GLY A 377 29.54 1.06 1.92
C GLY A 377 29.26 2.17 0.90
N PHE A 378 28.01 2.65 0.84
CA PHE A 378 27.61 3.69 -0.10
C PHE A 378 28.29 5.03 0.23
N SER A 379 28.74 5.74 -0.81
CA SER A 379 29.16 7.14 -0.70
C SER A 379 28.78 7.89 -1.98
N SER A 380 28.25 9.11 -1.82
CA SER A 380 27.88 9.99 -2.93
C SER A 380 29.05 10.39 -3.84
N THR A 381 30.29 10.22 -3.36
CA THR A 381 31.51 10.42 -4.15
C THR A 381 31.74 9.35 -5.22
N PHE A 382 31.04 8.21 -5.17
CA PHE A 382 31.17 7.10 -6.12
C PHE A 382 30.10 7.14 -7.25
N ASN A 383 29.28 8.18 -7.32
CA ASN A 383 28.17 8.30 -8.29
C ASN A 383 28.58 8.56 -9.75
N ASN A 384 29.87 8.76 -10.05
CA ASN A 384 30.38 8.88 -11.41
C ASN A 384 31.29 7.70 -11.73
N VAL A 385 30.87 6.81 -12.63
CA VAL A 385 31.72 5.77 -13.23
C VAL A 385 32.19 6.29 -14.60
N PRO A 386 33.34 7.00 -14.72
CA PRO A 386 33.96 7.20 -16.01
C PRO A 386 34.51 5.86 -16.53
N LEU A 387 34.23 5.61 -17.81
CA LEU A 387 34.51 4.39 -18.60
C LEU A 387 36.01 4.01 -18.75
N VAL A 388 36.91 4.39 -17.83
CA VAL A 388 38.35 4.13 -17.98
C VAL A 388 39.03 3.68 -16.68
N GLY A 389 39.59 2.46 -16.71
CA GLY A 389 40.78 1.98 -15.99
C GLY A 389 40.82 1.98 -14.47
N GLU A 390 40.64 3.13 -13.83
CA GLU A 390 40.82 3.32 -12.38
C GLU A 390 39.47 3.47 -11.64
N ALA A 391 38.46 4.10 -12.26
CA ALA A 391 37.15 4.29 -11.63
C ALA A 391 36.30 3.01 -11.60
N VAL A 392 36.40 2.16 -12.63
CA VAL A 392 35.77 0.82 -12.64
C VAL A 392 36.39 -0.07 -11.57
N SER A 393 37.71 0.07 -11.35
CA SER A 393 38.43 -0.67 -10.30
C SER A 393 38.01 -0.23 -8.91
N ALA A 394 37.88 1.07 -8.64
CA ALA A 394 37.38 1.57 -7.36
C ALA A 394 35.90 1.19 -7.10
N TYR A 395 35.06 1.24 -8.14
CA TYR A 395 33.64 0.87 -8.06
C TYR A 395 33.43 -0.62 -7.76
N LEU A 396 34.17 -1.51 -8.44
CA LEU A 396 34.11 -2.95 -8.22
C LEU A 396 34.96 -3.43 -7.02
N ALA A 397 35.94 -2.66 -6.57
CA ALA A 397 36.61 -2.90 -5.29
C ALA A 397 35.68 -2.61 -4.10
N ASN A 398 34.81 -1.59 -4.19
CA ASN A 398 33.79 -1.35 -3.17
C ASN A 398 32.81 -2.53 -3.10
N PHE A 399 32.48 -3.17 -4.23
CA PHE A 399 31.62 -4.36 -4.26
C PHE A 399 32.10 -5.48 -3.30
N ASN A 400 33.40 -5.82 -3.33
CA ASN A 400 33.95 -6.85 -2.45
C ASN A 400 33.95 -6.41 -0.97
N GLY A 401 34.18 -5.13 -0.71
CA GLY A 401 34.03 -4.54 0.62
C GLY A 401 32.60 -4.66 1.14
N SER A 402 31.62 -4.30 0.32
CA SER A 402 30.19 -4.42 0.63
C SER A 402 29.77 -5.88 0.81
N GLU A 403 30.28 -6.81 0.00
CA GLU A 403 30.01 -8.24 0.18
C GLU A 403 30.50 -8.72 1.56
N ARG A 404 31.68 -8.29 2.00
CA ARG A 404 32.16 -8.57 3.37
C ARG A 404 31.22 -8.00 4.43
N ILE A 405 30.72 -6.77 4.25
CA ILE A 405 29.76 -6.18 5.19
C ILE A 405 28.45 -6.99 5.19
N ALA A 406 27.99 -7.45 4.03
CA ALA A 406 26.79 -8.27 3.90
C ALA A 406 26.90 -9.58 4.70
N TRP A 407 28.00 -10.33 4.53
CA TRP A 407 28.27 -11.54 5.31
C TRP A 407 28.29 -11.27 6.82
N ASN A 408 28.84 -10.12 7.24
CA ASN A 408 28.89 -9.74 8.65
C ASN A 408 27.56 -9.20 9.21
N SER A 409 26.56 -8.95 8.36
CA SER A 409 25.26 -8.38 8.74
C SER A 409 24.20 -9.45 9.08
N GLY A 410 24.48 -10.73 8.83
CA GLY A 410 23.49 -11.81 8.99
C GLY A 410 23.00 -12.00 10.42
N ARG A 411 23.88 -11.80 11.43
CA ARG A 411 23.50 -11.94 12.84
C ARG A 411 22.45 -10.91 13.25
N GLN A 412 22.60 -9.66 12.80
CA GLN A 412 21.67 -8.58 13.10
C GLN A 412 20.32 -8.81 12.41
N LEU A 413 20.31 -9.34 11.18
CA LEU A 413 19.06 -9.75 10.53
C LEU A 413 18.34 -10.84 11.32
N ARG A 414 19.06 -11.87 11.76
CA ARG A 414 18.50 -12.93 12.61
C ARG A 414 17.89 -12.37 13.90
N GLU A 415 18.60 -11.46 14.56
CA GLU A 415 18.13 -10.82 15.79
C GLU A 415 16.87 -10.00 15.54
N ALA A 416 16.83 -9.18 14.50
CA ALA A 416 15.64 -8.40 14.12
C ALA A 416 14.43 -9.29 13.80
N MET A 417 14.61 -10.37 13.05
CA MET A 417 13.51 -11.30 12.72
C MET A 417 13.04 -12.14 13.92
N ASN A 418 13.86 -12.27 14.97
CA ASN A 418 13.45 -12.93 16.22
C ASN A 418 12.60 -12.02 17.13
N GLU A 419 12.53 -10.72 16.85
CA GLU A 419 11.60 -9.80 17.53
C GLU A 419 10.17 -9.92 16.97
N ILE A 420 10.00 -10.53 15.80
CA ILE A 420 8.69 -10.82 15.22
C ILE A 420 8.01 -11.90 16.10
N PRO A 421 6.72 -11.76 16.46
CA PRO A 421 6.04 -12.73 17.30
C PRO A 421 6.14 -14.15 16.73
N SER A 422 6.49 -15.11 17.57
CA SER A 422 6.75 -16.50 17.15
C SER A 422 5.54 -17.23 16.56
N SER A 423 4.32 -16.68 16.72
CA SER A 423 3.10 -17.20 16.13
C SER A 423 2.88 -16.76 14.67
N TYR A 424 3.76 -15.91 14.13
CA TYR A 424 3.64 -15.40 12.77
C TYR A 424 4.44 -16.28 11.83
N SER A 425 3.94 -16.50 10.60
CA SER A 425 4.79 -17.02 9.54
C SER A 425 5.92 -16.02 9.27
N ARG A 426 7.16 -16.50 9.14
CA ARG A 426 8.37 -15.70 8.87
C ARG A 426 8.80 -15.90 7.43
N ASN A 427 8.41 -14.97 6.58
CA ASN A 427 8.79 -14.95 5.18
C ASN A 427 9.92 -13.95 4.95
N LEU A 428 10.93 -14.33 4.17
CA LEU A 428 12.09 -13.51 3.83
C LEU A 428 12.12 -13.24 2.33
N ALA A 429 12.28 -11.98 1.96
CA ALA A 429 12.52 -11.54 0.59
C ALA A 429 13.85 -10.79 0.57
N ALA A 430 14.82 -11.25 -0.22
CA ALA A 430 16.09 -10.55 -0.35
C ALA A 430 16.42 -10.27 -1.81
N HIS A 431 16.88 -9.06 -2.10
CA HIS A 431 17.27 -8.64 -3.45
C HIS A 431 18.78 -8.58 -3.60
N SER A 432 19.31 -9.06 -4.74
CA SER A 432 20.72 -8.84 -5.10
C SER A 432 21.68 -9.32 -4.01
N MET A 433 22.63 -8.47 -3.59
CA MET A 433 23.57 -8.74 -2.49
C MET A 433 22.89 -8.85 -1.11
N GLY A 434 21.64 -8.42 -0.95
CA GLY A 434 20.84 -8.71 0.24
C GLY A 434 20.69 -10.21 0.49
N ASN A 435 20.78 -11.04 -0.56
CA ASN A 435 20.79 -12.50 -0.43
C ASN A 435 22.04 -13.03 0.30
N ILE A 436 23.13 -12.26 0.35
CA ILE A 436 24.31 -12.59 1.16
C ILE A 436 24.01 -12.38 2.65
N VAL A 437 23.33 -11.28 3.00
CA VAL A 437 22.87 -11.01 4.36
C VAL A 437 21.91 -12.11 4.82
N ALA A 438 20.95 -12.47 3.96
CA ALA A 438 20.01 -13.56 4.22
C ALA A 438 20.72 -14.90 4.42
N GLY A 439 21.63 -15.29 3.52
CA GLY A 439 22.42 -16.51 3.66
C GLY A 439 23.26 -16.53 4.94
N ALA A 440 23.89 -15.40 5.29
CA ALA A 440 24.62 -15.26 6.54
C ALA A 440 23.72 -15.39 7.78
N ALA A 441 22.49 -14.90 7.71
CA ALA A 441 21.52 -15.06 8.79
C ALA A 441 21.09 -16.52 8.96
N LEU A 442 20.86 -17.24 7.86
CA LEU A 442 20.54 -18.68 7.88
C LEU A 442 21.69 -19.48 8.50
N LEU A 443 22.95 -19.16 8.17
CA LEU A 443 24.13 -19.76 8.82
C LEU A 443 24.25 -19.43 10.31
N ALA A 444 23.71 -18.28 10.72
CA ALA A 444 23.60 -17.93 12.12
C ALA A 444 22.42 -18.64 12.83
N GLY A 445 21.67 -19.51 12.15
CA GLY A 445 20.51 -20.21 12.71
C GLY A 445 19.23 -19.37 12.70
N LEU A 446 19.05 -18.53 11.68
CA LEU A 446 17.74 -17.93 11.40
C LEU A 446 16.82 -18.99 10.81
N ASN A 447 15.61 -19.07 11.36
CA ASN A 447 14.55 -19.96 10.87
C ASN A 447 13.48 -19.13 10.18
N VAL A 448 13.15 -19.51 8.95
CA VAL A 448 12.12 -18.89 8.11
C VAL A 448 11.24 -19.99 7.52
N ASP A 449 9.98 -19.69 7.25
CA ASP A 449 9.07 -20.61 6.58
C ASP A 449 9.34 -20.61 5.06
N ASN A 450 9.44 -19.42 4.48
CA ASN A 450 9.66 -19.21 3.06
C ASN A 450 10.74 -18.14 2.82
N TYR A 451 11.58 -18.34 1.81
CA TYR A 451 12.61 -17.40 1.39
C TYR A 451 12.60 -17.24 -0.14
N VAL A 452 12.30 -16.03 -0.61
CA VAL A 452 12.41 -15.66 -2.03
C VAL A 452 13.72 -14.93 -2.29
N LEU A 453 14.53 -15.51 -3.18
CA LEU A 453 15.79 -14.95 -3.64
C LEU A 453 15.54 -14.14 -4.91
N MET A 454 15.39 -12.82 -4.80
CA MET A 454 15.19 -11.94 -5.97
C MET A 454 16.53 -11.56 -6.59
N GLN A 455 16.80 -12.05 -7.80
CA GLN A 455 18.03 -11.85 -8.56
C GLN A 455 19.28 -11.92 -7.66
N GLY A 456 19.43 -13.02 -6.93
CA GLY A 456 20.43 -13.11 -5.85
C GLY A 456 21.88 -13.08 -6.33
N ALA A 457 22.66 -12.13 -5.81
CA ALA A 457 24.09 -11.98 -6.11
C ALA A 457 24.98 -12.90 -5.26
N VAL A 458 24.58 -14.17 -5.16
CA VAL A 458 25.26 -15.24 -4.41
C VAL A 458 25.62 -16.35 -5.38
N PRO A 459 26.84 -16.90 -5.38
CA PRO A 459 27.16 -18.08 -6.17
C PRO A 459 26.15 -19.21 -6.00
N ALA A 460 25.64 -19.76 -7.10
CA ALA A 460 24.79 -20.96 -7.11
C ALA A 460 25.45 -22.12 -6.35
N SER A 461 26.77 -22.22 -6.43
CA SER A 461 27.54 -23.23 -5.71
C SER A 461 27.50 -23.12 -4.19
N CYS A 462 27.05 -22.00 -3.61
CA CYS A 462 26.74 -21.93 -2.19
C CYS A 462 25.63 -22.91 -1.82
N TYR A 463 24.58 -22.97 -2.63
CA TYR A 463 23.39 -23.79 -2.40
C TYR A 463 23.53 -25.20 -2.98
N ASP A 464 24.28 -25.35 -4.07
CA ASP A 464 24.52 -26.63 -4.75
C ASP A 464 26.03 -26.92 -4.89
N PRO A 465 26.62 -27.79 -4.05
CA PRO A 465 28.05 -28.09 -4.10
C PRO A 465 28.44 -29.02 -5.27
N SER A 466 27.51 -29.41 -6.16
CA SER A 466 27.77 -30.25 -7.32
C SER A 466 28.86 -29.65 -8.22
N GLU A 467 29.69 -30.51 -8.80
CA GLU A 467 30.68 -30.07 -9.79
C GLU A 467 30.02 -29.66 -11.12
N GLU A 468 28.76 -30.04 -11.34
CA GLU A 468 27.97 -29.63 -12.52
C GLU A 468 27.73 -28.12 -12.56
N ARG A 469 27.80 -27.42 -11.42
CA ARG A 469 27.69 -25.96 -11.36
C ARG A 469 28.94 -25.22 -11.85
N ARG A 470 30.06 -25.94 -12.01
CA ARG A 470 31.32 -25.37 -12.48
C ARG A 470 31.17 -24.90 -13.92
N GLN A 471 31.41 -23.61 -14.14
CA GLN A 471 31.38 -23.05 -15.48
C GLN A 471 32.62 -23.44 -16.28
N ALA A 472 32.41 -23.82 -17.54
CA ALA A 472 33.50 -23.91 -18.51
C ALA A 472 33.95 -22.50 -18.91
N PRO A 473 35.24 -22.28 -19.20
CA PRO A 473 35.71 -20.97 -19.66
C PRO A 473 34.99 -20.52 -20.94
N TYR A 474 34.59 -19.26 -21.01
CA TYR A 474 34.01 -18.68 -22.22
C TYR A 474 34.39 -17.20 -22.39
N PRO A 475 34.56 -16.73 -23.65
CA PRO A 475 34.84 -15.33 -23.91
C PRO A 475 33.58 -14.48 -23.76
N ARG A 476 33.73 -13.27 -23.20
CA ARG A 476 32.70 -12.23 -23.20
C ARG A 476 33.31 -10.87 -23.51
N ASP A 477 32.60 -10.09 -24.33
CA ASP A 477 32.98 -8.73 -24.65
C ASP A 477 32.56 -7.75 -23.56
N TYR A 478 33.53 -6.97 -23.08
CA TYR A 478 33.34 -5.85 -22.17
C TYR A 478 33.93 -4.59 -22.82
N ALA A 479 33.06 -3.79 -23.45
CA ALA A 479 33.42 -2.55 -24.13
C ALA A 479 34.50 -2.73 -25.22
N GLY A 480 34.38 -3.78 -26.04
CA GLY A 480 35.33 -4.09 -27.12
C GLY A 480 36.56 -4.88 -26.68
N ILE A 481 36.64 -5.28 -25.40
CA ILE A 481 37.69 -6.15 -24.86
C ILE A 481 37.09 -7.52 -24.56
N SER A 482 37.55 -8.55 -25.27
CA SER A 482 37.19 -9.94 -24.99
C SER A 482 37.97 -10.46 -23.80
N ILE A 483 37.25 -10.97 -22.80
CA ILE A 483 37.80 -11.57 -21.58
C ILE A 483 37.26 -12.98 -21.45
N ASP A 484 38.15 -13.95 -21.25
CA ASP A 484 37.76 -15.31 -20.91
C ASP A 484 37.36 -15.36 -19.43
N LEU A 485 36.09 -15.61 -19.16
CA LEU A 485 35.57 -15.75 -17.80
C LEU A 485 35.73 -17.19 -17.34
N PHE A 486 35.87 -17.39 -16.02
CA PHE A 486 35.98 -18.71 -15.38
C PHE A 486 37.21 -19.54 -15.82
N ASP A 487 38.25 -18.89 -16.35
CA ASP A 487 39.51 -19.50 -16.81
C ASP A 487 40.56 -19.62 -15.69
N LYS A 488 40.46 -18.81 -14.62
CA LYS A 488 41.38 -18.83 -13.47
C LYS A 488 41.08 -19.97 -12.48
N PRO A 489 42.12 -20.48 -11.77
CA PRO A 489 41.93 -21.33 -10.59
C PRO A 489 41.10 -20.64 -9.49
N THR A 490 40.29 -21.45 -8.80
CA THR A 490 39.39 -21.04 -7.71
C THR A 490 39.66 -21.86 -6.44
N PRO A 491 39.44 -21.30 -5.23
CA PRO A 491 39.43 -22.07 -3.98
C PRO A 491 38.30 -23.11 -3.88
N ASP A 492 37.22 -23.01 -4.66
CA ASP A 492 36.05 -23.91 -4.59
C ASP A 492 36.39 -25.38 -4.95
N ASP A 493 37.37 -25.60 -5.82
CA ASP A 493 37.94 -26.91 -6.17
C ASP A 493 39.39 -27.09 -5.67
N ASP A 494 39.79 -26.37 -4.62
CA ASP A 494 41.12 -26.59 -4.04
C ASP A 494 41.22 -28.04 -3.50
N PRO A 495 42.32 -28.77 -3.79
CA PRO A 495 42.52 -30.12 -3.28
C PRO A 495 42.69 -30.18 -1.75
N VAL A 496 43.02 -29.05 -1.09
CA VAL A 496 43.15 -28.92 0.35
C VAL A 496 41.78 -28.58 0.95
N PRO A 497 41.16 -29.50 1.74
CA PRO A 497 39.82 -29.28 2.30
C PRO A 497 39.70 -28.01 3.14
N GLU A 498 40.74 -27.64 3.88
CA GLU A 498 40.77 -26.45 4.73
C GLU A 498 40.68 -25.16 3.91
N THR A 499 41.36 -25.10 2.76
CA THR A 499 41.25 -23.96 1.83
C THR A 499 39.86 -23.90 1.22
N ARG A 500 39.32 -25.03 0.78
CA ARG A 500 37.98 -25.11 0.20
C ARG A 500 36.89 -24.75 1.21
N ALA A 501 37.09 -25.08 2.49
CA ALA A 501 36.18 -24.71 3.58
C ALA A 501 36.11 -23.19 3.85
N LEU A 502 36.97 -22.38 3.24
CA LEU A 502 36.91 -20.91 3.28
C LEU A 502 36.21 -20.30 2.04
N ALA A 503 35.91 -21.12 1.03
CA ALA A 503 35.34 -20.69 -0.26
C ALA A 503 33.79 -20.71 -0.26
N TYR A 504 33.17 -20.55 -1.43
CA TYR A 504 31.71 -20.46 -1.57
C TYR A 504 31.03 -21.83 -1.60
N ARG A 505 31.67 -22.83 -2.20
CA ARG A 505 31.08 -24.15 -2.45
C ARG A 505 30.46 -24.79 -1.20
N GLY A 506 29.17 -25.08 -1.27
CA GLY A 506 28.40 -25.77 -0.24
C GLY A 506 28.12 -24.94 1.03
N ARG A 507 28.43 -23.65 1.02
CA ARG A 507 28.30 -22.77 2.18
C ARG A 507 26.87 -22.67 2.70
N LEU A 508 25.88 -22.75 1.82
CA LEU A 508 24.44 -22.71 2.09
C LEU A 508 23.76 -24.02 1.69
N SER A 509 24.50 -25.13 1.73
CA SER A 509 23.94 -26.46 1.49
C SER A 509 22.96 -26.86 2.60
N SER A 510 22.11 -27.85 2.34
CA SER A 510 21.18 -28.43 3.32
C SER A 510 21.84 -28.99 4.59
N ALA A 511 23.17 -29.21 4.56
CA ALA A 511 23.95 -29.58 5.75
C ALA A 511 24.33 -28.39 6.64
N GLN A 512 24.22 -27.15 6.14
CA GLN A 512 24.68 -25.93 6.81
C GLN A 512 23.54 -25.05 7.33
N ILE A 513 22.35 -25.13 6.72
CA ILE A 513 21.21 -24.28 7.07
C ILE A 513 19.99 -25.13 7.41
N GLU A 514 19.11 -24.61 8.27
CA GLU A 514 17.83 -25.24 8.55
C GLU A 514 16.92 -25.22 7.31
N GLN A 515 16.04 -26.21 7.21
CA GLN A 515 15.14 -26.35 6.07
C GLN A 515 14.09 -25.22 6.05
N ALA A 516 13.96 -24.56 4.90
CA ALA A 516 12.94 -23.57 4.58
C ALA A 516 12.55 -23.76 3.11
N ASN A 517 11.39 -23.25 2.69
CA ASN A 517 11.00 -23.23 1.27
C ASN A 517 11.74 -22.09 0.54
N LEU A 518 12.80 -22.43 -0.19
CA LEU A 518 13.64 -21.48 -0.93
C LEU A 518 13.21 -21.43 -2.40
N VAL A 519 12.81 -20.26 -2.88
CA VAL A 519 12.40 -20.05 -4.27
C VAL A 519 13.28 -19.00 -4.93
N ASN A 520 13.98 -19.39 -5.99
CA ASN A 520 14.88 -18.52 -6.72
C ASN A 520 14.16 -17.75 -7.82
N PHE A 521 14.01 -16.44 -7.66
CA PHE A 521 13.45 -15.55 -8.67
C PHE A 521 14.62 -15.03 -9.50
N PHE A 522 14.97 -15.76 -10.55
CA PHE A 522 16.18 -15.53 -11.36
C PHE A 522 15.85 -14.79 -12.66
N LEU A 523 16.86 -14.13 -13.22
CA LEU A 523 16.77 -13.36 -14.45
C LEU A 523 17.99 -13.69 -15.35
N PRO A 524 17.83 -14.54 -16.39
CA PRO A 524 18.94 -15.00 -17.22
C PRO A 524 19.79 -13.90 -17.88
N GLY A 525 19.16 -12.78 -18.26
CA GLY A 525 19.79 -11.63 -18.90
C GLY A 525 20.24 -10.53 -17.96
N ASP A 526 20.17 -10.74 -16.64
CA ASP A 526 20.38 -9.72 -15.62
C ASP A 526 21.73 -8.99 -15.74
N ALA A 527 21.68 -7.67 -15.96
CA ALA A 527 22.89 -6.88 -16.17
C ALA A 527 23.82 -6.85 -14.93
N ALA A 528 23.29 -7.01 -13.72
CA ALA A 528 24.10 -6.93 -12.50
C ALA A 528 24.73 -8.29 -12.14
N THR A 529 23.94 -9.35 -12.13
CA THR A 529 24.33 -10.67 -11.63
C THR A 529 24.94 -11.57 -12.70
N VAL A 530 24.68 -11.29 -13.99
CA VAL A 530 25.29 -12.01 -15.12
C VAL A 530 26.43 -11.19 -15.73
N ARG A 531 26.31 -9.87 -15.91
CA ARG A 531 27.42 -9.09 -16.54
C ARG A 531 28.41 -8.54 -15.53
N ALA A 532 27.95 -7.71 -14.60
CA ALA A 532 28.84 -7.00 -13.67
C ALA A 532 29.47 -7.93 -12.63
N TRP A 533 28.68 -8.86 -12.08
CA TRP A 533 29.15 -9.80 -11.07
C TRP A 533 30.18 -10.79 -11.63
N GLU A 534 29.95 -11.38 -12.81
CA GLU A 534 30.91 -12.32 -13.42
C GLU A 534 32.25 -11.63 -13.70
N PHE A 535 32.19 -10.39 -14.18
CA PHE A 535 33.38 -9.55 -14.38
C PHE A 535 34.10 -9.25 -13.07
N ASN A 536 33.36 -8.91 -11.99
CA ASN A 536 33.93 -8.75 -10.66
C ASN A 536 34.64 -10.02 -10.20
N ASN A 537 33.91 -11.14 -10.23
CA ASN A 537 34.38 -12.45 -9.82
C ASN A 537 35.70 -12.82 -10.52
N ASP A 538 35.85 -12.51 -11.81
CA ASP A 538 37.03 -12.89 -12.56
C ASP A 538 38.21 -11.91 -12.46
N GLN A 539 37.93 -10.61 -12.48
CA GLN A 539 38.95 -9.56 -12.64
C GLN A 539 39.33 -8.89 -11.32
N PHE A 540 38.46 -8.91 -10.32
CA PHE A 540 38.65 -8.18 -9.05
C PHE A 540 38.81 -9.10 -7.83
N LYS A 541 38.85 -10.42 -8.04
CA LYS A 541 39.18 -11.41 -7.01
C LYS A 541 40.39 -12.25 -7.43
N PRO A 542 41.43 -12.41 -6.58
CA PRO A 542 41.63 -11.74 -5.29
C PRO A 542 41.78 -10.21 -5.38
N ALA A 543 41.29 -9.48 -4.39
CA ALA A 543 41.32 -8.02 -4.34
C ALA A 543 42.65 -7.50 -3.76
N GLY A 544 43.26 -6.49 -4.36
CA GLY A 544 44.41 -5.77 -3.78
C GLY A 544 45.54 -6.67 -3.27
N GLN A 545 45.74 -6.68 -1.95
CA GLN A 545 46.79 -7.42 -1.24
C GLN A 545 46.44 -8.88 -0.91
N TYR A 546 45.23 -9.32 -1.25
CA TYR A 546 44.80 -10.70 -1.07
C TYR A 546 45.31 -11.57 -2.23
N ALA A 547 45.56 -12.84 -1.96
CA ALA A 547 46.00 -13.78 -2.98
C ALA A 547 45.59 -15.22 -2.66
N TYR A 548 45.58 -16.01 -3.74
CA TYR A 548 45.29 -17.44 -3.74
C TYR A 548 46.33 -18.15 -4.60
N SER A 549 46.85 -19.29 -4.14
CA SER A 549 47.67 -20.18 -4.96
C SER A 549 47.50 -21.64 -4.60
N ARG A 550 47.57 -22.50 -5.63
CA ARG A 550 47.62 -23.97 -5.51
C ARG A 550 49.04 -24.52 -5.35
N GLY A 551 50.05 -23.66 -5.25
CA GLY A 551 51.43 -24.09 -5.02
C GLY A 551 52.48 -23.28 -5.76
N ALA A 552 52.48 -21.96 -5.58
CA ALA A 552 53.54 -21.11 -6.14
C ALA A 552 54.86 -21.33 -5.37
N PRO A 553 56.01 -21.44 -6.05
CA PRO A 553 57.31 -21.43 -5.37
C PRO A 553 57.52 -20.11 -4.64
N VAL A 554 57.91 -20.14 -3.36
CA VAL A 554 58.40 -18.96 -2.64
C VAL A 554 59.93 -18.98 -2.62
N GLY A 555 60.55 -17.79 -2.57
CA GLY A 555 61.98 -17.58 -2.81
C GLY A 555 62.95 -18.28 -1.84
N ASP A 556 62.45 -18.95 -0.82
CA ASP A 556 63.19 -19.73 0.18
C ASP A 556 63.14 -21.26 -0.07
N GLY A 557 62.52 -21.71 -1.17
CA GLY A 557 62.35 -23.13 -1.49
C GLY A 557 61.08 -23.75 -0.90
N GLY A 558 60.21 -22.96 -0.27
CA GLY A 558 58.87 -23.37 0.16
C GLY A 558 57.85 -23.38 -1.00
N ILE A 559 56.68 -23.97 -0.75
CA ILE A 559 55.52 -23.90 -1.63
C ILE A 559 54.42 -23.12 -0.92
N GLN A 560 54.01 -21.98 -1.47
CA GLN A 560 52.91 -21.19 -0.94
C GLN A 560 51.57 -21.76 -1.44
N ARG A 561 50.73 -22.23 -0.51
CA ARG A 561 49.42 -22.83 -0.77
C ARG A 561 48.34 -22.15 0.07
N GLY A 562 47.13 -22.04 -0.47
CA GLY A 562 45.96 -21.54 0.24
C GLY A 562 45.68 -20.07 0.00
N LEU A 563 45.03 -19.42 0.97
CA LEU A 563 44.55 -18.04 0.88
C LEU A 563 45.28 -17.15 1.89
N TRP A 564 45.72 -15.97 1.47
CA TRP A 564 46.45 -15.06 2.35
C TRP A 564 46.27 -13.58 2.00
N TRP A 565 46.70 -12.74 2.93
CA TRP A 565 46.87 -11.31 2.76
C TRP A 565 48.34 -10.92 2.97
N ASN A 566 48.88 -10.04 2.12
CA ASN A 566 50.23 -9.47 2.25
C ASN A 566 50.18 -7.99 2.63
N ASN A 567 50.93 -7.57 3.66
CA ASN A 567 51.03 -6.18 4.09
C ASN A 567 51.74 -5.23 3.08
N GLY A 568 52.28 -5.74 1.98
CA GLY A 568 52.81 -4.94 0.86
C GLY A 568 54.12 -4.19 1.14
N MET A 569 54.78 -4.45 2.27
CA MET A 569 56.09 -3.89 2.58
C MET A 569 57.19 -4.81 2.04
N ALA A 570 57.79 -4.44 0.90
CA ALA A 570 58.81 -5.20 0.14
C ALA A 570 60.10 -5.61 0.90
N ARG A 571 60.26 -5.26 2.18
CA ARG A 571 61.41 -5.65 3.01
C ARG A 571 61.09 -6.73 4.05
N PHE A 572 59.82 -6.97 4.36
CA PHE A 572 59.36 -7.99 5.29
C PHE A 572 57.97 -8.46 4.84
N ASP A 573 57.91 -9.30 3.80
CA ASP A 573 56.66 -9.93 3.36
C ASP A 573 56.08 -10.74 4.53
N THR A 574 55.15 -10.13 5.26
CA THR A 574 54.42 -10.76 6.35
C THR A 574 53.10 -11.22 5.78
N PHE A 575 52.99 -12.53 5.58
CA PHE A 575 51.78 -13.17 5.10
C PHE A 575 50.89 -13.55 6.29
N ARG A 576 49.61 -13.20 6.20
CA ARG A 576 48.57 -13.70 7.10
C ARG A 576 47.69 -14.67 6.33
N SER A 577 47.67 -15.95 6.75
CA SER A 577 46.69 -16.91 6.25
C SER A 577 45.29 -16.46 6.63
N LEU A 578 44.36 -16.54 5.68
CA LEU A 578 42.95 -16.27 5.97
C LEU A 578 42.33 -17.46 6.69
N THR A 579 41.54 -17.18 7.72
CA THR A 579 40.83 -18.20 8.51
C THR A 579 39.34 -17.92 8.64
N ASP A 580 38.91 -16.71 8.27
CA ASP A 580 37.51 -16.30 8.31
C ASP A 580 36.92 -16.41 6.90
N PRO A 581 35.90 -17.26 6.66
CA PRO A 581 35.24 -17.35 5.36
C PRO A 581 34.56 -16.04 4.96
N TYR A 582 34.06 -15.23 5.92
CA TYR A 582 33.41 -13.95 5.61
C TYR A 582 34.40 -12.88 5.16
N GLU A 583 35.69 -13.07 5.42
CA GLU A 583 36.78 -12.29 4.83
C GLU A 583 37.26 -12.91 3.51
N ALA A 584 37.47 -14.24 3.49
CA ALA A 584 38.08 -14.93 2.37
C ALA A 584 37.21 -14.94 1.10
N MET A 585 35.91 -15.22 1.23
CA MET A 585 34.97 -15.27 0.11
C MET A 585 34.96 -13.97 -0.71
N PRO A 586 34.63 -12.79 -0.12
CA PRO A 586 34.59 -11.53 -0.86
C PRO A 586 35.94 -11.08 -1.41
N LEU A 587 37.04 -11.31 -0.68
CA LEU A 587 38.32 -10.62 -0.95
C LEU A 587 39.34 -11.50 -1.64
N ALA A 588 39.24 -12.82 -1.57
CA ALA A 588 40.28 -13.73 -2.05
C ALA A 588 39.75 -14.90 -2.90
N CYS A 589 38.46 -15.20 -2.85
CA CYS A 589 37.90 -16.36 -3.55
C CYS A 589 37.18 -15.96 -4.84
N LYS A 590 37.65 -16.47 -5.97
CA LYS A 590 36.79 -16.56 -7.16
C LYS A 590 35.78 -17.69 -6.94
N SER A 591 34.52 -17.45 -7.27
CA SER A 591 33.53 -18.52 -7.44
C SER A 591 33.73 -19.23 -8.78
N TRP A 592 33.50 -20.53 -8.78
CA TRP A 592 33.48 -21.36 -9.99
C TRP A 592 32.11 -21.49 -10.68
N SER A 593 31.04 -21.01 -10.05
CA SER A 593 29.68 -21.02 -10.58
C SER A 593 29.20 -19.61 -10.89
N LYS A 594 28.13 -19.51 -11.70
CA LYS A 594 27.31 -18.29 -11.79
C LYS A 594 26.60 -18.00 -10.47
N THR A 595 25.92 -16.86 -10.41
CA THR A 595 25.03 -16.50 -9.29
C THR A 595 23.67 -17.15 -9.44
N VAL A 596 22.97 -17.37 -8.32
CA VAL A 596 21.56 -17.80 -8.33
C VAL A 596 20.66 -16.81 -9.06
N GLY A 597 21.00 -15.52 -9.07
CA GLY A 597 20.23 -14.49 -9.74
C GLY A 597 20.24 -14.55 -11.27
N GLY A 598 21.24 -15.19 -11.86
CA GLY A 598 21.38 -15.34 -13.32
C GLY A 598 21.31 -16.78 -13.81
N ASP A 599 21.11 -17.74 -12.90
CA ASP A 599 21.16 -19.16 -13.22
C ASP A 599 20.02 -19.92 -12.53
N ARG A 600 19.27 -20.67 -13.33
CA ARG A 600 18.20 -21.56 -12.85
C ARG A 600 18.76 -22.80 -12.16
N GLU A 601 19.98 -23.20 -12.53
CA GLU A 601 20.56 -24.48 -12.19
C GLU A 601 21.04 -24.49 -10.73
N THR A 602 20.11 -24.74 -9.82
CA THR A 602 20.30 -24.62 -8.36
C THR A 602 19.71 -25.79 -7.58
N ASP A 603 19.76 -27.01 -8.15
CA ASP A 603 19.12 -28.25 -7.66
C ASP A 603 19.64 -28.78 -6.29
N GLY A 604 20.29 -27.93 -5.50
CA GLY A 604 20.72 -28.19 -4.12
C GLY A 604 19.65 -27.78 -3.09
N THR A 605 19.95 -26.78 -2.25
CA THR A 605 19.01 -26.33 -1.19
C THR A 605 17.83 -25.49 -1.67
N ILE A 606 17.80 -25.08 -2.94
CA ILE A 606 16.70 -24.29 -3.51
C ILE A 606 15.61 -25.24 -4.01
N ASP A 607 14.38 -25.07 -3.53
CA ASP A 607 13.27 -25.99 -3.81
C ASP A 607 12.64 -25.77 -5.18
N SER A 608 12.59 -24.52 -5.64
CA SER A 608 12.02 -24.16 -6.95
C SER A 608 12.57 -22.85 -7.49
N SER A 609 12.22 -22.50 -8.73
CA SER A 609 12.71 -21.29 -9.39
C SER A 609 11.64 -20.67 -10.28
N GLU A 610 11.62 -19.33 -10.32
CA GLU A 610 10.75 -18.50 -11.14
C GLU A 610 11.59 -17.69 -12.13
N ASP A 611 11.29 -17.86 -13.43
CA ASP A 611 11.99 -17.18 -14.52
C ASP A 611 11.38 -15.81 -14.80
N LEU A 612 12.08 -14.75 -14.39
CA LEU A 612 11.62 -13.38 -14.52
C LEU A 612 11.70 -12.85 -15.97
N GLU A 613 12.35 -13.55 -16.90
CA GLU A 613 12.28 -13.27 -18.34
C GLU A 613 11.04 -13.87 -19.01
N SER A 614 10.30 -14.72 -18.31
CA SER A 614 9.13 -15.38 -18.87
C SER A 614 8.01 -14.40 -19.25
N ILE A 615 7.15 -14.84 -20.18
CA ILE A 615 6.00 -14.08 -20.68
C ILE A 615 5.04 -13.64 -19.56
N GLN A 616 5.05 -14.32 -18.40
CA GLN A 616 4.25 -13.98 -17.23
C GLN A 616 4.56 -12.58 -16.68
N TYR A 617 5.81 -12.12 -16.83
CA TYR A 617 6.28 -10.84 -16.31
C TYR A 617 6.48 -9.79 -17.42
N SER A 618 6.03 -10.08 -18.64
CA SER A 618 6.12 -9.18 -19.77
C SER A 618 5.12 -8.04 -19.68
N LEU A 619 5.52 -6.88 -20.18
CA LEU A 619 4.59 -5.77 -20.43
C LEU A 619 3.57 -6.17 -21.52
N PRO A 620 2.36 -5.57 -21.55
CA PRO A 620 1.43 -5.79 -22.66
C PRO A 620 2.07 -5.52 -24.02
N GLY A 621 2.11 -6.54 -24.89
CA GLY A 621 2.75 -6.46 -26.21
C GLY A 621 4.26 -6.75 -26.21
N ASP A 622 4.86 -7.09 -25.08
CA ASP A 622 6.24 -7.55 -24.93
C ASP A 622 6.31 -9.08 -24.72
N VAL A 623 7.47 -9.67 -24.99
CA VAL A 623 7.72 -11.12 -24.81
C VAL A 623 8.92 -11.43 -23.90
N LEU A 624 9.58 -10.41 -23.35
CA LEU A 624 10.88 -10.56 -22.69
C LEU A 624 10.87 -10.31 -21.17
N GLY A 625 9.72 -10.36 -20.51
CA GLY A 625 9.64 -10.28 -19.05
C GLY A 625 10.34 -9.05 -18.47
N PHE A 626 11.23 -9.28 -17.52
CA PHE A 626 12.07 -8.26 -16.90
C PHE A 626 13.29 -7.85 -17.75
N ARG A 627 13.58 -8.55 -18.84
CA ARG A 627 14.73 -8.33 -19.73
C ARG A 627 16.04 -8.38 -18.94
N ASP A 628 16.86 -7.34 -19.02
CA ASP A 628 18.12 -7.22 -18.27
C ASP A 628 18.01 -6.31 -17.03
N ASP A 629 16.80 -5.84 -16.68
CA ASP A 629 16.59 -4.91 -15.55
C ASP A 629 16.56 -5.62 -14.20
N HIS A 630 17.70 -5.57 -13.53
CA HIS A 630 17.96 -6.15 -12.22
C HIS A 630 16.99 -5.76 -11.10
N SER A 631 16.34 -4.59 -11.20
CA SER A 631 15.47 -4.06 -10.14
C SER A 631 14.07 -3.70 -10.66
N ALA A 632 13.63 -4.34 -11.75
CA ALA A 632 12.35 -4.07 -12.40
C ALA A 632 11.16 -4.15 -11.44
N GLN A 633 11.17 -5.06 -10.46
CA GLN A 633 10.14 -5.24 -9.44
C GLN A 633 9.94 -4.03 -8.51
N PHE A 634 10.87 -3.07 -8.51
CA PHE A 634 10.78 -1.81 -7.77
C PHE A 634 10.59 -0.63 -8.73
N LYS A 635 11.33 -0.62 -9.86
CA LYS A 635 11.40 0.52 -10.79
C LYS A 635 10.22 0.63 -11.76
N ARG A 636 9.67 -0.50 -12.23
CA ARG A 636 8.54 -0.47 -13.16
C ARG A 636 7.29 -0.05 -12.42
N ASN A 637 6.33 0.57 -13.12
CA ASN A 637 5.06 0.99 -12.51
C ASN A 637 4.24 -0.23 -12.04
N ILE A 638 3.44 -0.07 -10.98
CA ILE A 638 2.62 -1.15 -10.41
C ILE A 638 1.70 -1.84 -11.43
N GLN A 639 1.24 -1.12 -12.46
CA GLN A 639 0.28 -1.60 -13.46
C GLN A 639 0.75 -2.82 -14.24
N VAL A 640 2.06 -3.11 -14.24
CA VAL A 640 2.66 -4.25 -14.94
C VAL A 640 3.34 -5.25 -14.02
N LEU A 641 3.18 -5.06 -12.70
CA LEU A 641 3.85 -5.87 -11.67
C LEU A 641 2.90 -6.73 -10.86
N LYS A 642 1.59 -6.70 -11.13
CA LYS A 642 0.62 -7.61 -10.50
C LYS A 642 1.07 -9.07 -10.55
N PRO A 643 1.54 -9.64 -11.68
CA PRO A 643 1.97 -11.05 -11.72
C PRO A 643 3.15 -11.35 -10.77
N PHE A 644 4.08 -10.41 -10.61
CA PHE A 644 5.22 -10.56 -9.70
C PHE A 644 4.79 -10.60 -8.24
N TYR A 645 3.99 -9.62 -7.80
CA TYR A 645 3.55 -9.55 -6.41
C TYR A 645 2.53 -10.63 -6.04
N ASP A 646 1.73 -11.10 -7.02
CA ASP A 646 0.84 -12.24 -6.82
C ASP A 646 1.63 -13.54 -6.61
N GLU A 647 2.70 -13.74 -7.37
CA GLU A 647 3.58 -14.89 -7.23
C GLU A 647 4.37 -14.84 -5.93
N LEU A 648 4.86 -13.66 -5.54
CA LEU A 648 5.54 -13.45 -4.26
C LEU A 648 4.63 -13.82 -3.07
N LEU A 649 3.38 -13.33 -3.07
CA LEU A 649 2.41 -13.67 -2.01
C LEU A 649 2.01 -15.15 -2.04
N ARG A 650 1.96 -15.77 -3.23
CA ARG A 650 1.71 -17.21 -3.38
C ARG A 650 2.82 -18.03 -2.72
N VAL A 651 4.08 -17.72 -2.99
CA VAL A 651 5.23 -18.42 -2.40
C VAL A 651 5.27 -18.26 -0.88
N PHE A 652 4.91 -17.08 -0.37
CA PHE A 652 4.85 -16.82 1.06
C PHE A 652 3.61 -17.37 1.77
N GLU A 653 2.71 -18.03 1.03
CA GLU A 653 1.43 -18.56 1.52
C GLU A 653 0.58 -17.48 2.22
N VAL A 654 0.69 -16.24 1.75
CA VAL A 654 -0.04 -15.09 2.29
C VAL A 654 -1.30 -14.86 1.46
N PRO A 655 -2.46 -14.63 2.09
CA PRO A 655 -3.68 -14.28 1.38
C PRO A 655 -3.48 -13.06 0.46
N ARG A 656 -3.95 -13.17 -0.79
CA ARG A 656 -3.90 -12.12 -1.81
C ARG A 656 -5.26 -11.91 -2.45
N ILE A 657 -5.48 -10.74 -3.02
CA ILE A 657 -6.66 -10.44 -3.83
C ILE A 657 -6.66 -11.31 -5.09
N THR A 658 -7.69 -12.13 -5.31
CA THR A 658 -7.76 -13.04 -6.48
C THR A 658 -8.37 -12.41 -7.73
N GLN A 659 -8.74 -11.12 -7.67
CA GLN A 659 -9.33 -10.38 -8.78
C GLN A 659 -8.40 -10.26 -9.99
#